data_AF-A0A803T4W8-F1
#
_entry.id   AF-A0A803T4W8-F1
#
_cell.length_a   1.000
_cell.length_b   1.000
_cell.length_c   1.000
_cell.angle_alpha   90.00
_cell.angle_beta   90.00
_cell.angle_gamma   90.00
#
_symmetry.space_group_name_H-M   'P 1'
#
loop_
_entity.id
_entity.type
_entity.pdbx_description
1 polymer ?
#
loop_
_entity_poly.entity_id
_entity_poly.type
_entity_poly.pdbx_seq_one_letter_code
_entity_poly.pdbx_strand_id
1 'polypeptide(L)'
;TTTSMILYDFCGYFRYTYGKPVKGKLTVTCFSMFYGKKRNITKMLEFSGSVNFTLDSLEMKNITYADWDPHAFHQMPIEITAVVTETLTGISQNASATAFPKHHDYSLEFFEFPRVLKPSLTFIAMVSYFTLIYYMYDDANESQTNETTQNLSYPVPEDGVIQIEFPIQENTTRLNIKAKFLESQTSISIHDTFYSASMTYLQIKKASQDVKVTSPLELNVQSNKPLKEISYMVVSKEQIVAAGKKKSTTFTLTPENSWAPSACVIAYHVDDNGEVINDVLRFPVQPDFKNKIKMHWSKNKARPSEDVTLKISVTEPKTTIGLLVVDKSTKLLGKRSDITEDAVCFYYVFFLSMLLNSEGVDYALYDDVVHPHLENTAMPVDFGNPYVRTNFPETWIWRKWESTETTVNVTVPDTITSWVASAFVISENLGFGVIKMPIELEVFQKFFMSLNLPHTVTRGEHFMLEVNVFNYMKENTEVTVTLDTSDTFEILIISNDINAMGNQRSVWVPSEDGRTIPIRVTAISPIASDALLQKVLVKAEGLEQFHSEAVLLDLAKRSSLTENLNFTFPFNVVPGSERVQITIIGDMLGPSINGLDSLIKMPYGCGEQNMINFAPNIYVLDYLTKTGDLHSNLKSKAVSYMREGYQRELLYQRDDGSFSAFGNSDHSGSTWLSAFVLRSFTQAQPFIDIDPFILEKTAAWIASHQKLSGEFQEPGRVLHTELQGGTNSSTSLTAYIMAALLEYQMDKYDNNIRRALNFLEFKLSEGISDNHTLALVTYALSIARSTDAKKALDTLNERSEQQGDHRFWISPASELSDSWQPRSVDIEAAGYALLSHAKQQRLLEGIPIMKWLSQQRNHLGGYSSTQLNIMYNVDNSHSSRSRRSAQDQEAFDLDVTVKDDKKDINHLTLNVCTRYLGTGSSSRSGMALIEVGLLSGFSLSPSFMCVDDPIKKVETDEGKVHLYLDSLNASQVCVDIPAVRDFKVANTQDASVTVLDYYEPRRRAVRSYNSKVMQSLSSCTFCEEDECDLCEKDGSSLIFLSCELFVVHISLLYCWLIL
;
A
#
# COMPACT_ATOMS: atom_id res chain seq x y z
N THR A 1 30.80 44.42 10.90
CA THR A 1 31.50 43.14 10.65
C THR A 1 31.38 42.26 11.87
N THR A 2 30.26 41.56 11.98
CA THR A 2 30.03 40.43 12.90
C THR A 2 29.05 39.55 12.17
N THR A 3 29.56 38.63 11.35
CA THR A 3 28.77 37.58 10.72
C THR A 3 28.19 36.72 11.84
N SER A 4 26.89 36.81 12.07
CA SER A 4 26.18 35.84 12.89
C SER A 4 26.37 34.46 12.26
N MET A 5 27.05 33.57 12.97
CA MET A 5 27.01 32.14 12.63
C MET A 5 25.57 31.68 12.88
N ILE A 6 24.82 31.45 11.80
CA ILE A 6 23.57 30.71 11.87
C ILE A 6 23.96 29.27 12.19
N LEU A 7 23.76 28.88 13.45
CA LEU A 7 23.91 27.51 13.92
C LEU A 7 22.53 26.85 13.90
N TYR A 8 22.46 25.67 13.30
CA TYR A 8 21.25 24.85 13.33
C TYR A 8 21.42 23.78 14.40
N ASP A 9 20.79 24.00 15.55
CA ASP A 9 20.87 23.12 16.71
C ASP A 9 19.81 22.01 16.62
N PHE A 10 20.26 20.76 16.64
CA PHE A 10 19.42 19.57 16.64
C PHE A 10 19.59 18.80 17.96
N CYS A 11 18.48 18.27 18.49
CA CYS A 11 18.45 17.48 19.71
C CYS A 11 17.73 16.15 19.46
N GLY A 12 18.44 15.04 19.65
CA GLY A 12 17.89 13.69 19.58
C GLY A 12 17.69 13.09 20.97
N TYR A 13 16.52 12.47 21.19
CA TYR A 13 16.20 11.71 22.42
C TYR A 13 15.93 10.26 22.05
N PHE A 14 16.65 9.31 22.66
CA PHE A 14 16.62 7.90 22.32
C PHE A 14 16.21 7.08 23.53
N ARG A 15 15.07 6.37 23.42
CA ARG A 15 14.50 5.55 24.49
C ARG A 15 13.93 4.25 23.91
N TYR A 16 14.04 3.17 24.66
CA TYR A 16 13.30 1.94 24.37
C TYR A 16 11.79 2.19 24.54
N THR A 17 10.95 1.31 23.98
CA THR A 17 9.48 1.39 24.10
C THR A 17 8.99 1.38 25.55
N TYR A 18 9.68 0.66 26.44
CA TYR A 18 9.49 0.64 27.90
C TYR A 18 10.14 1.84 28.65
N GLY A 19 10.53 2.90 27.94
CA GLY A 19 10.83 4.23 28.49
C GLY A 19 12.24 4.46 29.05
N LYS A 20 13.13 3.45 29.07
CA LYS A 20 14.55 3.63 29.48
C LYS A 20 15.38 4.30 28.38
N PRO A 21 16.43 5.07 28.71
CA PRO A 21 17.33 5.66 27.72
C PRO A 21 18.17 4.58 27.02
N VAL A 22 18.36 4.74 25.70
CA VAL A 22 19.26 3.90 24.89
C VAL A 22 20.69 4.46 24.98
N LYS A 23 21.70 3.59 24.89
CA LYS A 23 23.11 4.01 24.68
C LYS A 23 23.56 3.45 23.33
N GLY A 24 24.21 4.28 22.52
CA GLY A 24 24.46 3.90 21.12
C GLY A 24 25.35 4.86 20.35
N LYS A 25 25.50 4.56 19.07
CA LYS A 25 26.08 5.43 18.05
C LYS A 25 24.95 5.97 17.16
N LEU A 26 25.01 7.25 16.85
CA LEU A 26 24.07 7.94 15.98
C LEU A 26 24.83 8.38 14.72
N THR A 27 24.34 7.94 13.56
CA THR A 27 24.77 8.42 12.24
C THR A 27 23.66 9.30 11.69
N VAL A 28 23.90 10.61 11.59
CA VAL A 28 22.95 11.55 10.96
C VAL A 28 23.46 11.92 9.58
N THR A 29 22.64 11.67 8.57
CA THR A 29 22.85 12.12 7.19
C THR A 29 21.84 13.23 6.87
N CYS A 30 22.32 14.45 6.65
CA CYS A 30 21.50 15.54 6.14
C CYS A 30 21.76 15.72 4.65
N PHE A 31 20.73 15.75 3.82
CA PHE A 31 20.88 15.94 2.37
C PHE A 31 19.82 16.87 1.79
N SER A 32 20.14 17.44 0.64
CA SER A 32 19.22 18.23 -0.17
C SER A 32 19.36 17.82 -1.64
N MET A 33 18.26 17.92 -2.38
CA MET A 33 18.17 17.48 -3.78
C MET A 33 17.79 18.67 -4.66
N PHE A 34 18.58 18.94 -5.70
CA PHE A 34 18.36 20.05 -6.62
C PHE A 34 18.64 19.62 -8.06
N TYR A 35 17.63 19.64 -8.94
CA TYR A 35 17.73 19.21 -10.35
C TYR A 35 18.48 17.87 -10.53
N GLY A 36 18.11 16.85 -9.77
CA GLY A 36 18.71 15.51 -9.82
C GLY A 36 20.12 15.39 -9.21
N LYS A 37 20.72 16.48 -8.71
CA LYS A 37 21.99 16.43 -7.98
C LYS A 37 21.73 16.36 -6.47
N LYS A 38 22.16 15.25 -5.86
CA LYS A 38 22.12 15.00 -4.42
C LYS A 38 23.44 15.48 -3.78
N ARG A 39 23.35 16.30 -2.73
CA ARG A 39 24.49 16.59 -1.84
C ARG A 39 24.11 16.21 -0.41
N ASN A 40 25.03 15.59 0.31
CA ASN A 40 24.84 15.15 1.68
C ASN A 40 26.02 15.53 2.57
N ILE A 41 25.75 15.63 3.87
CA ILE A 41 26.74 15.62 4.94
C ILE A 41 26.35 14.54 5.93
N THR A 42 27.33 13.82 6.47
CA THR A 42 27.09 12.76 7.46
C THR A 42 27.92 13.04 8.72
N LYS A 43 27.29 12.99 9.90
CA LYS A 43 27.96 13.10 11.20
C LYS A 43 27.71 11.83 12.01
N MET A 44 28.76 11.31 12.63
CA MET A 44 28.70 10.18 13.56
C MET A 44 28.99 10.66 14.98
N LEU A 45 28.15 10.26 15.94
CA LEU A 45 28.15 10.75 17.31
C LEU A 45 27.85 9.60 18.28
N GLU A 46 28.47 9.59 19.46
CA GLU A 46 28.08 8.67 20.54
C GLU A 46 27.07 9.35 21.47
N PHE A 47 26.10 8.59 21.98
CA PHE A 47 25.04 9.12 22.83
C PHE A 47 24.69 8.20 24.00
N SER A 48 24.11 8.79 25.04
CA SER A 48 23.56 8.09 26.20
C SER A 48 22.24 8.75 26.60
N GLY A 49 21.13 8.26 26.04
CA GLY A 49 19.77 8.78 26.20
C GLY A 49 19.43 9.99 25.34
N SER A 50 20.38 10.90 25.11
CA SER A 50 20.21 12.05 24.21
C SER A 50 21.54 12.55 23.67
N VAL A 51 21.50 13.24 22.52
CA VAL A 51 22.66 13.98 21.97
C VAL A 51 22.20 15.24 21.28
N ASN A 52 23.02 16.28 21.37
CA ASN A 52 22.84 17.52 20.63
C ASN A 52 23.93 17.60 19.56
N PHE A 53 23.59 18.05 18.36
CA PHE A 53 24.55 18.31 17.30
C PHE A 53 24.16 19.57 16.53
N THR A 54 25.16 20.21 15.94
CA THR A 54 24.99 21.46 15.20
C THR A 54 25.50 21.29 13.78
N LEU A 55 24.89 22.01 12.84
CA LEU A 55 25.44 22.24 11.50
C LEU A 55 25.94 23.68 11.41
N ASP A 56 27.18 23.87 10.95
CA ASP A 56 27.76 25.19 10.76
C ASP A 56 27.38 25.80 9.40
N SER A 57 27.68 27.09 9.21
CA SER A 57 27.28 27.83 8.01
C SER A 57 28.10 27.51 6.75
N LEU A 58 29.23 26.82 6.87
CA LEU A 58 30.03 26.30 5.76
C LEU A 58 29.55 24.91 5.35
N GLU A 59 29.27 24.04 6.33
CA GLU A 59 28.58 22.77 6.14
C GLU A 59 27.24 22.99 5.44
N MET A 60 26.45 23.96 5.90
CA MET A 60 25.16 24.30 5.31
C MET A 60 25.28 24.78 3.85
N LYS A 61 26.29 25.61 3.53
CA LYS A 61 26.61 26.03 2.16
C LYS A 61 27.13 24.91 1.25
N ASN A 62 27.65 23.82 1.81
CA ASN A 62 28.03 22.66 1.01
C ASN A 62 26.79 21.88 0.56
N ILE A 63 25.71 21.85 1.36
CA ILE A 63 24.45 21.14 1.03
C ILE A 63 23.48 22.02 0.22
N THR A 64 23.44 23.34 0.44
CA THR A 64 22.55 24.27 -0.28
C THR A 64 23.27 24.93 -1.48
N TYR A 65 22.56 25.13 -2.60
CA TYR A 65 23.11 25.81 -3.78
C TYR A 65 23.20 27.33 -3.52
N ALA A 66 24.40 27.84 -3.26
CA ALA A 66 24.63 29.24 -2.84
C ALA A 66 24.89 30.24 -3.98
N ASP A 67 24.96 29.80 -5.24
CA ASP A 67 25.51 30.59 -6.36
C ASP A 67 24.46 31.28 -7.25
N TRP A 68 23.16 31.30 -6.91
CA TRP A 68 22.20 32.12 -7.68
C TRP A 68 21.10 32.81 -6.87
N ASP A 69 20.88 34.06 -7.29
CA ASP A 69 19.91 35.08 -6.87
C ASP A 69 19.73 35.40 -5.36
N PRO A 70 20.23 36.56 -4.88
CA PRO A 70 19.86 37.15 -3.58
C PRO A 70 18.37 37.46 -3.39
N HIS A 71 17.56 37.34 -4.45
CA HIS A 71 16.11 37.50 -4.43
C HIS A 71 15.34 36.17 -4.57
N ALA A 72 16.01 35.01 -4.55
CA ALA A 72 15.35 33.71 -4.48
C ALA A 72 14.70 33.51 -3.09
N PHE A 73 13.37 33.63 -3.01
CA PHE A 73 12.62 33.64 -1.75
C PHE A 73 12.58 32.29 -0.99
N HIS A 74 13.11 31.20 -1.54
CA HIS A 74 12.97 29.85 -0.98
C HIS A 74 14.26 29.04 -1.04
N GLN A 75 14.78 28.64 0.14
CA GLN A 75 15.77 27.56 0.24
C GLN A 75 15.06 26.20 0.18
N MET A 76 15.73 25.21 -0.41
CA MET A 76 15.22 23.84 -0.50
C MET A 76 15.12 23.20 0.90
N PRO A 77 14.15 22.29 1.14
CA PRO A 77 14.14 21.49 2.35
C PRO A 77 15.43 20.67 2.49
N ILE A 78 15.77 20.40 3.74
CA ILE A 78 16.86 19.50 4.13
C ILE A 78 16.20 18.27 4.73
N GLU A 79 16.40 17.13 4.10
CA GLU A 79 16.01 15.84 4.65
C GLU A 79 17.12 15.34 5.59
N ILE A 80 16.72 14.96 6.78
CA ILE A 80 17.59 14.52 7.87
C ILE A 80 17.22 13.06 8.15
N THR A 81 18.14 12.15 7.89
CA THR A 81 18.01 10.74 8.24
C THR A 81 18.94 10.42 9.40
N ALA A 82 18.38 9.99 10.53
CA ALA A 82 19.11 9.54 11.70
C ALA A 82 19.06 8.00 11.77
N VAL A 83 20.22 7.35 11.76
CA VAL A 83 20.37 5.90 12.03
C VAL A 83 21.01 5.74 13.40
N VAL A 84 20.34 4.98 14.26
CA VAL A 84 20.65 4.80 15.68
C VAL A 84 21.04 3.35 15.91
N THR A 85 22.31 3.08 16.19
CA THR A 85 22.83 1.74 16.50
C THR A 85 23.01 1.58 18.01
N GLU A 86 22.33 0.63 18.63
CA GLU A 86 22.47 0.32 20.06
C GLU A 86 23.83 -0.32 20.38
N THR A 87 24.48 0.08 21.48
CA THR A 87 25.80 -0.46 21.85
C THR A 87 25.78 -1.91 22.32
N LEU A 88 24.67 -2.41 22.89
CA LEU A 88 24.62 -3.77 23.47
C LEU A 88 24.24 -4.83 22.44
N THR A 89 23.21 -4.55 21.63
CA THR A 89 22.63 -5.50 20.68
C THR A 89 23.19 -5.35 19.25
N GLY A 90 23.83 -4.21 18.94
CA GLY A 90 24.21 -3.86 17.57
C GLY A 90 23.02 -3.50 16.66
N ILE A 91 21.78 -3.60 17.14
CA ILE A 91 20.57 -3.34 16.35
C ILE A 91 20.53 -1.87 15.94
N SER A 92 20.24 -1.63 14.67
CA SER A 92 20.05 -0.29 14.11
C SER A 92 18.59 0.03 13.82
N GLN A 93 18.17 1.25 14.11
CA GLN A 93 16.85 1.80 13.80
C GLN A 93 17.00 3.15 13.10
N ASN A 94 16.15 3.46 12.12
CA ASN A 94 16.18 4.74 11.41
C ASN A 94 14.97 5.63 11.71
N ALA A 95 15.16 6.93 11.56
CA ALA A 95 14.11 7.93 11.59
C ALA A 95 14.45 9.06 10.61
N SER A 96 13.45 9.61 9.93
CA SER A 96 13.61 10.75 9.04
C SER A 96 12.79 11.96 9.49
N ALA A 97 13.30 13.15 9.19
CA ALA A 97 12.63 14.43 9.42
C ALA A 97 13.02 15.43 8.32
N THR A 98 12.13 16.36 7.99
CA THR A 98 12.39 17.40 7.00
C THR A 98 12.45 18.76 7.68
N ALA A 99 13.55 19.49 7.49
CA ALA A 99 13.76 20.83 8.02
C ALA A 99 13.73 21.86 6.89
N PHE A 100 13.06 22.99 7.13
CA PHE A 100 12.96 24.11 6.17
C PHE A 100 13.83 25.28 6.66
N PRO A 101 14.92 25.63 5.96
CA PRO A 101 15.75 26.78 6.32
C PRO A 101 14.98 28.09 6.23
N LYS A 102 15.12 28.98 7.21
CA LYS A 102 14.50 30.32 7.20
C LYS A 102 15.52 31.38 6.80
N HIS A 103 15.14 32.29 5.90
CA HIS A 103 15.99 33.41 5.46
C HIS A 103 15.93 34.62 6.41
N HIS A 104 14.77 34.86 7.01
CA HIS A 104 14.53 35.89 8.02
C HIS A 104 13.68 35.28 9.15
N ASP A 105 13.75 35.86 10.35
CA ASP A 105 12.93 35.44 11.49
C ASP A 105 11.43 35.72 11.30
N TYR A 106 11.07 36.51 10.28
CA TYR A 106 9.72 36.98 9.98
C TYR A 106 9.32 36.65 8.53
N SER A 107 8.23 35.90 8.38
CA SER A 107 7.53 35.69 7.10
C SER A 107 6.19 36.41 7.16
N LEU A 108 5.74 36.99 6.04
CA LEU A 108 4.42 37.63 5.94
C LEU A 108 3.50 36.81 5.03
N GLU A 109 2.29 36.51 5.50
CA GLU A 109 1.29 35.78 4.72
C GLU A 109 -0.08 36.48 4.77
N PHE A 110 -0.73 36.61 3.61
CA PHE A 110 -2.11 37.08 3.50
C PHE A 110 -3.08 35.91 3.63
N PHE A 111 -4.03 36.02 4.56
CA PHE A 111 -5.10 35.03 4.78
C PHE A 111 -6.44 35.73 5.04
N GLU A 112 -7.55 34.99 4.99
CA GLU A 112 -8.92 35.53 5.13
C GLU A 112 -9.19 36.83 4.33
N PHE A 113 -8.91 36.80 3.02
CA PHE A 113 -9.21 37.91 2.10
C PHE A 113 -10.28 37.51 1.04
N PRO A 114 -11.15 38.45 0.60
CA PRO A 114 -12.14 38.17 -0.42
C PRO A 114 -11.48 38.03 -1.80
N ARG A 115 -11.82 36.94 -2.52
CA ARG A 115 -11.34 36.69 -3.90
C ARG A 115 -12.07 37.50 -4.97
N VAL A 116 -13.20 38.14 -4.61
CA VAL A 116 -14.03 38.93 -5.53
C VAL A 116 -14.24 40.31 -4.93
N LEU A 117 -13.92 41.36 -5.70
CA LEU A 117 -14.07 42.75 -5.31
C LEU A 117 -15.53 43.18 -5.37
N LYS A 118 -15.96 43.96 -4.38
CA LYS A 118 -17.28 44.58 -4.31
C LYS A 118 -17.12 46.11 -4.29
N PRO A 119 -17.29 46.79 -5.44
CA PRO A 119 -17.09 48.24 -5.53
C PRO A 119 -17.93 49.02 -4.53
N SER A 120 -17.41 50.16 -4.07
CA SER A 120 -18.02 51.02 -3.04
C SER A 120 -18.20 50.36 -1.65
N LEU A 121 -17.68 49.15 -1.42
CA LEU A 121 -17.57 48.50 -0.11
C LEU A 121 -16.10 48.40 0.35
N THR A 122 -15.88 47.96 1.58
CA THR A 122 -14.52 47.86 2.16
C THR A 122 -13.83 46.55 1.81
N PHE A 123 -12.60 46.63 1.34
CA PHE A 123 -11.70 45.50 1.34
C PHE A 123 -11.25 45.20 2.79
N ILE A 124 -11.15 43.91 3.14
CA ILE A 124 -10.56 43.44 4.39
C ILE A 124 -9.66 42.26 4.07
N ALA A 125 -8.47 42.20 4.66
CA ALA A 125 -7.63 41.01 4.69
C ALA A 125 -6.90 40.90 6.03
N MET A 126 -6.51 39.68 6.39
CA MET A 126 -5.60 39.44 7.51
C MET A 126 -4.18 39.21 7.00
N VAL A 127 -3.19 39.75 7.70
CA VAL A 127 -1.76 39.49 7.46
C VAL A 127 -1.17 38.92 8.75
N SER A 128 -0.64 37.69 8.70
CA SER A 128 0.01 37.05 9.86
C SER A 128 1.51 36.96 9.66
N TYR A 129 2.21 36.78 10.79
CA TYR A 129 3.56 36.25 10.83
C TYR A 129 3.49 34.75 11.18
N PHE A 130 3.46 33.87 10.18
CA PHE A 130 3.45 32.42 10.41
C PHE A 130 4.21 31.65 9.32
N THR A 131 4.36 30.32 9.48
CA THR A 131 5.14 29.46 8.57
C THR A 131 4.54 28.05 8.36
N LEU A 132 3.94 27.76 7.19
CA LEU A 132 4.18 26.56 6.36
C LEU A 132 3.56 26.69 4.92
N ILE A 133 3.61 25.64 4.07
CA ILE A 133 3.75 25.73 2.58
C ILE A 133 2.73 24.88 1.76
N TYR A 134 2.30 25.33 0.56
CA TYR A 134 2.08 24.51 -0.68
C TYR A 134 2.00 25.36 -2.00
N TYR A 135 1.92 24.75 -3.20
CA TYR A 135 2.30 25.33 -4.53
C TYR A 135 1.18 25.48 -5.59
N MET A 136 1.39 26.35 -6.62
CA MET A 136 1.28 26.09 -8.09
C MET A 136 1.61 27.35 -8.95
N TYR A 137 1.82 27.18 -10.27
CA TYR A 137 2.30 28.17 -11.26
C TYR A 137 1.24 28.39 -12.39
N ASP A 138 1.29 29.34 -13.36
CA ASP A 138 2.23 30.42 -13.75
C ASP A 138 1.52 31.52 -14.62
N ASP A 139 2.30 32.42 -15.24
CA ASP A 139 2.19 32.98 -16.62
C ASP A 139 2.21 34.54 -16.79
N ALA A 140 2.63 34.95 -17.99
CA ALA A 140 3.29 36.18 -18.42
C ALA A 140 2.63 37.58 -18.24
N ASN A 141 3.52 38.60 -18.21
CA ASN A 141 3.42 39.98 -18.72
C ASN A 141 2.05 40.63 -18.99
N GLU A 142 1.76 41.73 -18.29
CA GLU A 142 1.11 42.95 -18.84
C GLU A 142 1.40 44.14 -17.91
N SER A 143 2.23 45.12 -18.32
CA SER A 143 1.88 46.36 -19.04
C SER A 143 1.17 47.44 -18.18
N GLN A 144 1.59 48.70 -18.34
CA GLN A 144 1.24 49.81 -17.44
C GLN A 144 -0.26 50.14 -17.43
N THR A 145 -0.90 50.02 -16.26
CA THR A 145 -2.14 50.72 -15.92
C THR A 145 -1.85 51.81 -14.87
N ASN A 146 -2.60 52.92 -14.89
CA ASN A 146 -2.43 54.02 -13.94
C ASN A 146 -2.85 53.59 -12.52
N GLU A 147 -1.92 53.06 -11.73
CA GLU A 147 -2.14 52.65 -10.34
C GLU A 147 -2.27 53.88 -9.41
N THR A 148 -3.39 53.97 -8.69
CA THR A 148 -3.55 54.89 -7.55
C THR A 148 -3.00 54.24 -6.28
N THR A 149 -1.69 54.35 -6.05
CA THR A 149 -1.04 53.79 -4.86
C THR A 149 -1.48 54.50 -3.58
N GLN A 150 -1.98 53.74 -2.59
CA GLN A 150 -2.17 54.21 -1.21
C GLN A 150 -1.25 53.43 -0.26
N ASN A 151 -0.51 54.15 0.57
CA ASN A 151 0.36 53.56 1.58
C ASN A 151 -0.31 53.64 2.95
N LEU A 152 -0.49 52.49 3.61
CA LEU A 152 -1.09 52.36 4.94
C LEU A 152 -0.07 51.73 5.89
N SER A 153 -0.03 52.20 7.14
CA SER A 153 0.90 51.73 8.16
C SER A 153 0.13 51.27 9.40
N TYR A 154 0.37 50.03 9.84
CA TYR A 154 -0.29 49.42 10.99
C TYR A 154 0.74 49.03 12.06
N PRO A 155 0.42 49.16 13.36
CA PRO A 155 1.21 48.54 14.43
C PRO A 155 1.03 47.01 14.42
N VAL A 156 2.05 46.26 14.83
CA VAL A 156 1.97 44.79 14.96
C VAL A 156 1.39 44.45 16.34
N PRO A 157 0.27 43.71 16.45
CA PRO A 157 -0.29 43.28 17.74
C PRO A 157 0.49 42.12 18.37
N GLU A 158 0.15 41.73 19.61
CA GLU A 158 0.83 40.61 20.31
C GLU A 158 0.52 39.23 19.73
N ASP A 159 -0.65 39.04 19.12
CA ASP A 159 -0.97 37.86 18.30
C ASP A 159 -0.40 37.94 16.88
N GLY A 160 0.18 39.09 16.53
CA GLY A 160 0.74 39.48 15.24
C GLY A 160 -0.17 39.23 14.02
N VAL A 161 -1.50 39.19 14.21
CA VAL A 161 -2.46 39.21 13.11
C VAL A 161 -2.86 40.66 12.85
N ILE A 162 -2.44 41.19 11.71
CA ILE A 162 -2.78 42.55 11.28
C ILE A 162 -4.01 42.48 10.38
N GLN A 163 -5.16 42.95 10.86
CA GLN A 163 -6.31 43.21 10.02
C GLN A 163 -6.08 44.52 9.23
N ILE A 164 -6.02 44.43 7.90
CA ILE A 164 -6.03 45.61 7.02
C ILE A 164 -7.44 45.85 6.50
N GLU A 165 -7.86 47.11 6.46
CA GLU A 165 -9.15 47.53 5.91
C GLU A 165 -9.07 48.88 5.20
N PHE A 166 -9.70 48.99 4.02
CA PHE A 166 -9.78 50.23 3.24
C PHE A 166 -10.94 50.20 2.23
N PRO A 167 -11.49 51.35 1.81
CA PRO A 167 -12.60 51.42 0.85
C PRO A 167 -12.16 51.13 -0.60
N ILE A 168 -12.93 50.30 -1.32
CA ILE A 168 -12.76 50.04 -2.75
C ILE A 168 -13.46 51.14 -3.57
N GLN A 169 -12.78 51.72 -4.55
CA GLN A 169 -13.36 52.76 -5.42
C GLN A 169 -14.37 52.15 -6.42
N GLU A 170 -15.35 52.94 -6.86
CA GLU A 170 -16.49 52.44 -7.65
C GLU A 170 -16.07 51.82 -9.00
N ASN A 171 -14.94 52.28 -9.56
CA ASN A 171 -14.40 51.83 -10.85
C ASN A 171 -13.25 50.80 -10.71
N THR A 172 -12.98 50.25 -9.52
CA THR A 172 -11.88 49.31 -9.30
C THR A 172 -12.18 47.93 -9.91
N THR A 173 -11.44 47.54 -10.95
CA THR A 173 -11.54 46.21 -11.59
C THR A 173 -10.43 45.25 -11.20
N ARG A 174 -9.29 45.75 -10.72
CA ARG A 174 -8.15 44.96 -10.22
C ARG A 174 -7.61 45.62 -8.95
N LEU A 175 -7.17 44.81 -7.99
CA LEU A 175 -6.59 45.28 -6.73
C LEU A 175 -5.30 44.51 -6.43
N ASN A 176 -4.17 45.22 -6.41
CA ASN A 176 -2.86 44.71 -6.02
C ASN A 176 -2.53 45.26 -4.62
N ILE A 177 -2.14 44.39 -3.69
CA ILE A 177 -1.76 44.75 -2.33
C ILE A 177 -0.39 44.19 -2.03
N LYS A 178 0.52 45.03 -1.53
CA LYS A 178 1.87 44.64 -1.14
C LYS A 178 2.11 44.98 0.33
N ALA A 179 2.36 43.96 1.15
CA ALA A 179 2.77 44.12 2.54
C ALA A 179 4.30 44.05 2.64
N LYS A 180 4.88 44.86 3.53
CA LYS A 180 6.31 44.86 3.84
C LYS A 180 6.54 45.07 5.33
N PHE A 181 7.37 44.24 5.94
CA PHE A 181 7.79 44.35 7.33
C PHE A 181 9.28 44.04 7.42
N LEU A 182 10.07 45.05 7.82
CA LEU A 182 11.54 45.01 7.79
C LEU A 182 12.05 44.60 6.39
N GLU A 183 12.71 43.45 6.28
CA GLU A 183 13.24 42.87 5.03
C GLU A 183 12.24 41.94 4.32
N SER A 184 11.20 41.48 5.02
CA SER A 184 10.17 40.57 4.50
C SER A 184 9.13 41.33 3.68
N GLN A 185 8.71 40.76 2.54
CA GLN A 185 7.66 41.32 1.68
C GLN A 185 6.78 40.20 1.12
N THR A 186 5.49 40.49 0.92
CA THR A 186 4.53 39.60 0.28
C THR A 186 3.49 40.43 -0.48
N SER A 187 2.80 39.84 -1.47
CA SER A 187 1.79 40.55 -2.26
C SER A 187 0.67 39.62 -2.73
N ILE A 188 -0.55 40.16 -2.81
CA ILE A 188 -1.71 39.52 -3.41
C ILE A 188 -2.30 40.40 -4.52
N SER A 189 -2.87 39.75 -5.52
CA SER A 189 -3.56 40.38 -6.64
C SER A 189 -4.95 39.78 -6.80
N ILE A 190 -5.95 40.62 -7.01
CA ILE A 190 -7.36 40.23 -7.14
C ILE A 190 -7.91 40.84 -8.43
N HIS A 191 -8.56 40.02 -9.24
CA HIS A 191 -8.96 40.37 -10.61
C HIS A 191 -10.47 40.25 -10.88
N ASP A 192 -11.21 39.57 -10.01
CA ASP A 192 -12.65 39.37 -10.17
C ASP A 192 -13.44 40.49 -9.48
N THR A 193 -14.52 40.95 -10.12
CA THR A 193 -15.51 41.87 -9.54
C THR A 193 -16.87 41.18 -9.45
N PHE A 194 -17.63 41.47 -8.40
CA PHE A 194 -18.95 40.87 -8.21
C PHE A 194 -19.94 41.46 -9.23
N TYR A 195 -20.61 40.59 -9.99
CA TYR A 195 -21.60 41.03 -10.97
C TYR A 195 -22.96 41.32 -10.31
N SER A 196 -23.47 42.53 -10.49
CA SER A 196 -24.86 42.90 -10.20
C SER A 196 -25.41 43.80 -11.31
N ALA A 197 -26.61 43.49 -11.79
CA ALA A 197 -27.28 44.25 -12.83
C ALA A 197 -27.77 45.62 -12.32
N SER A 198 -28.18 45.70 -11.05
CA SER A 198 -28.49 46.97 -10.39
C SER A 198 -27.28 47.71 -9.83
N MET A 199 -26.05 47.14 -9.88
CA MET A 199 -24.87 47.63 -9.16
C MET A 199 -25.09 47.71 -7.63
N THR A 200 -25.75 46.69 -7.07
CA THR A 200 -26.02 46.56 -5.64
C THR A 200 -25.17 45.45 -5.05
N TYR A 201 -24.47 45.72 -3.95
CA TYR A 201 -23.53 44.78 -3.33
C TYR A 201 -23.79 44.63 -1.83
N LEU A 202 -23.58 43.41 -1.33
CA LEU A 202 -23.69 43.03 0.08
C LEU A 202 -22.34 42.53 0.60
N GLN A 203 -22.01 42.79 1.87
CA GLN A 203 -20.82 42.24 2.55
C GLN A 203 -21.13 41.89 4.01
N ILE A 204 -20.87 40.65 4.42
CA ILE A 204 -21.00 40.17 5.80
C ILE A 204 -19.64 40.25 6.49
N LYS A 205 -19.62 40.74 7.73
CA LYS A 205 -18.45 40.78 8.61
C LYS A 205 -18.77 40.08 9.93
N LYS A 206 -17.82 39.32 10.47
CA LYS A 206 -17.83 38.77 11.84
C LYS A 206 -17.06 39.71 12.78
N ALA A 207 -17.54 39.89 14.01
CA ALA A 207 -16.84 40.67 15.03
C ALA A 207 -15.80 39.87 15.84
N SER A 208 -15.85 38.53 15.77
CA SER A 208 -14.93 37.64 16.49
C SER A 208 -14.28 36.64 15.53
N GLN A 209 -13.00 36.37 15.76
CA GLN A 209 -12.21 35.44 14.94
C GLN A 209 -12.47 33.97 15.34
N ASP A 210 -12.54 33.70 16.64
CA ASP A 210 -12.76 32.38 17.23
C ASP A 210 -14.26 32.10 17.45
N VAL A 211 -14.89 31.35 16.54
CA VAL A 211 -16.30 30.98 16.68
C VAL A 211 -16.44 29.68 17.48
N LYS A 212 -17.03 29.78 18.68
CA LYS A 212 -17.29 28.63 19.58
C LYS A 212 -18.79 28.34 19.67
N VAL A 213 -19.13 27.06 19.88
CA VAL A 213 -20.49 26.64 20.16
C VAL A 213 -20.97 27.32 21.45
N THR A 214 -22.23 27.79 21.47
CA THR A 214 -22.88 28.59 22.52
C THR A 214 -22.43 30.04 22.71
N SER A 215 -21.31 30.51 22.14
CA SER A 215 -20.91 31.93 22.24
C SER A 215 -21.64 32.81 21.21
N PRO A 216 -22.23 33.95 21.57
CA PRO A 216 -22.90 34.83 20.61
C PRO A 216 -21.93 35.35 19.53
N LEU A 217 -22.24 35.10 18.26
CA LEU A 217 -21.54 35.62 17.10
C LEU A 217 -22.28 36.86 16.59
N GLU A 218 -21.64 38.02 16.70
CA GLU A 218 -22.14 39.25 16.08
C GLU A 218 -21.74 39.32 14.60
N LEU A 219 -22.73 39.56 13.75
CA LEU A 219 -22.61 39.73 12.31
C LEU A 219 -23.07 41.13 11.91
N ASN A 220 -22.29 41.78 11.06
CA ASN A 220 -22.58 43.09 10.48
C ASN A 220 -22.68 42.95 8.96
N VAL A 221 -23.86 43.24 8.40
CA VAL A 221 -24.16 43.15 6.98
C VAL A 221 -24.19 44.55 6.38
N GLN A 222 -23.17 44.88 5.61
CA GLN A 222 -23.00 46.16 4.92
C GLN A 222 -23.52 46.08 3.49
N SER A 223 -24.04 47.20 2.97
CA SER A 223 -24.56 47.31 1.61
C SER A 223 -24.26 48.71 1.06
N ASN A 224 -23.98 48.81 -0.25
CA ASN A 224 -23.75 50.10 -0.91
C ASN A 224 -25.06 50.88 -1.15
N LYS A 225 -26.22 50.23 -0.96
CA LYS A 225 -27.56 50.84 -1.04
C LYS A 225 -28.41 50.54 0.20
N PRO A 226 -29.39 51.40 0.56
CA PRO A 226 -30.27 51.15 1.71
C PRO A 226 -31.17 49.94 1.49
N LEU A 227 -31.09 48.95 2.39
CA LEU A 227 -31.90 47.73 2.34
C LEU A 227 -33.11 47.81 3.28
N LYS A 228 -34.28 47.36 2.80
CA LYS A 228 -35.53 47.33 3.60
C LYS A 228 -35.56 46.18 4.62
N GLU A 229 -34.99 45.04 4.24
CA GLU A 229 -34.93 43.79 5.02
C GLU A 229 -33.81 42.89 4.47
N ILE A 230 -33.12 42.20 5.37
CA ILE A 230 -32.08 41.21 5.04
C ILE A 230 -32.60 39.83 5.43
N SER A 231 -32.52 38.87 4.51
CA SER A 231 -32.75 37.45 4.78
C SER A 231 -31.42 36.75 5.00
N TYR A 232 -31.36 35.78 5.91
CA TYR A 232 -30.16 34.98 6.13
C TYR A 232 -30.50 33.50 6.26
N MET A 233 -29.56 32.66 5.85
CA MET A 233 -29.53 31.23 6.12
C MET A 233 -28.12 30.83 6.58
N VAL A 234 -28.04 29.84 7.45
CA VAL A 234 -26.79 29.25 7.93
C VAL A 234 -26.79 27.79 7.50
N VAL A 235 -25.76 27.41 6.76
CA VAL A 235 -25.58 26.07 6.19
C VAL A 235 -24.38 25.41 6.86
N SER A 236 -24.55 24.17 7.30
CA SER A 236 -23.49 23.30 7.83
C SER A 236 -23.88 21.86 7.53
N LYS A 237 -22.93 21.02 7.08
CA LYS A 237 -23.17 19.62 6.66
C LYS A 237 -24.35 19.50 5.68
N GLU A 238 -24.33 20.31 4.61
CA GLU A 238 -25.41 20.51 3.62
C GLU A 238 -26.82 20.88 4.15
N GLN A 239 -27.02 21.03 5.46
CA GLN A 239 -28.33 21.36 6.03
C GLN A 239 -28.42 22.83 6.41
N ILE A 240 -29.62 23.40 6.23
CA ILE A 240 -29.96 24.74 6.75
C ILE A 240 -30.18 24.59 8.27
N VAL A 241 -29.15 24.91 9.05
CA VAL A 241 -29.16 24.80 10.52
C VAL A 241 -29.80 26.01 11.21
N ALA A 242 -29.92 27.15 10.52
CA ALA A 242 -30.71 28.29 10.95
C ALA A 242 -31.12 29.16 9.74
N ALA A 243 -32.26 29.84 9.83
CA ALA A 243 -32.66 30.83 8.83
C ALA A 243 -33.58 31.90 9.44
N GLY A 244 -33.65 33.08 8.82
CA GLY A 244 -34.57 34.12 9.26
C GLY A 244 -34.43 35.45 8.53
N LYS A 245 -35.12 36.46 9.05
CA LYS A 245 -35.15 37.82 8.52
C LYS A 245 -34.78 38.84 9.60
N LYS A 246 -34.05 39.89 9.23
CA LYS A 246 -33.62 40.98 10.12
C LYS A 246 -33.81 42.33 9.42
N LYS A 247 -34.26 43.33 10.19
CA LYS A 247 -34.36 44.73 9.76
C LYS A 247 -33.13 45.58 10.14
N SER A 248 -32.32 45.07 11.06
CA SER A 248 -31.04 45.67 11.44
C SER A 248 -29.93 45.06 10.58
N THR A 249 -28.98 45.90 10.15
CA THR A 249 -27.74 45.48 9.47
C THR A 249 -26.81 44.70 10.39
N THR A 250 -26.78 45.05 11.67
CA THR A 250 -26.07 44.29 12.71
C THR A 250 -27.03 43.39 13.49
N PHE A 251 -26.70 42.11 13.63
CA PHE A 251 -27.46 41.15 14.43
C PHE A 251 -26.56 40.03 14.97
N THR A 252 -26.98 39.43 16.08
CA THR A 252 -26.30 38.27 16.67
C THR A 252 -26.99 36.96 16.29
N LEU A 253 -26.19 35.91 16.11
CA LEU A 253 -26.60 34.51 16.02
C LEU A 253 -25.80 33.71 17.07
N THR A 254 -26.36 32.61 17.58
CA THR A 254 -25.65 31.74 18.54
C THR A 254 -25.35 30.40 17.85
N PRO A 255 -24.07 30.06 17.59
CA PRO A 255 -23.73 28.79 16.97
C PRO A 255 -24.07 27.60 17.86
N GLU A 256 -24.74 26.62 17.29
CA GLU A 256 -25.05 25.33 17.93
C GLU A 256 -24.05 24.25 17.47
N ASN A 257 -24.04 23.06 18.09
CA ASN A 257 -23.13 21.99 17.67
C ASN A 257 -23.43 21.46 16.25
N SER A 258 -24.62 21.74 15.71
CA SER A 258 -24.98 21.53 14.30
C SER A 258 -24.15 22.38 13.32
N TRP A 259 -23.57 23.49 13.79
CA TRP A 259 -22.71 24.40 13.00
C TRP A 259 -21.26 23.89 12.88
N ALA A 260 -20.87 22.85 13.63
CA ALA A 260 -19.52 22.30 13.63
C ALA A 260 -19.35 21.16 12.61
N PRO A 261 -18.16 20.99 11.98
CA PRO A 261 -16.91 21.72 12.25
C PRO A 261 -16.74 23.02 11.46
N SER A 262 -17.66 23.37 10.55
CA SER A 262 -17.63 24.64 9.82
C SER A 262 -19.03 25.04 9.39
N ALA A 263 -19.33 26.32 9.52
CA ALA A 263 -20.60 26.92 9.12
C ALA A 263 -20.39 27.97 8.02
N CYS A 264 -21.43 28.12 7.22
CA CYS A 264 -21.50 29.04 6.10
C CYS A 264 -22.75 29.91 6.27
N VAL A 265 -22.58 31.20 6.57
CA VAL A 265 -23.68 32.16 6.67
C VAL A 265 -23.86 32.85 5.32
N ILE A 266 -25.04 32.71 4.73
CA ILE A 266 -25.44 33.38 3.49
C ILE A 266 -26.46 34.46 3.87
N ALA A 267 -26.15 35.71 3.57
CA ALA A 267 -27.08 36.84 3.72
C ALA A 267 -27.48 37.34 2.34
N TYR A 268 -28.76 37.58 2.12
CA TYR A 268 -29.28 38.00 0.82
C TYR A 268 -30.45 38.97 0.91
N HIS A 269 -30.61 39.74 -0.16
CA HIS A 269 -31.71 40.65 -0.40
C HIS A 269 -32.29 40.37 -1.79
N VAL A 270 -33.61 40.54 -1.94
CA VAL A 270 -34.30 40.46 -3.23
C VAL A 270 -34.83 41.86 -3.53
N ASP A 271 -34.31 42.48 -4.59
CA ASP A 271 -34.69 43.83 -5.01
C ASP A 271 -36.06 43.82 -5.71
N ASP A 272 -36.70 44.98 -5.84
CA ASP A 272 -38.07 45.12 -6.38
C ASP A 272 -38.16 44.68 -7.87
N ASN A 273 -37.03 44.50 -8.56
CA ASN A 273 -36.90 43.96 -9.93
C ASN A 273 -36.74 42.42 -9.99
N GLY A 274 -36.64 41.73 -8.85
CA GLY A 274 -36.40 40.28 -8.75
C GLY A 274 -34.92 39.85 -8.73
N GLU A 275 -33.96 40.77 -8.77
CA GLU A 275 -32.54 40.48 -8.61
C GLU A 275 -32.23 40.02 -7.17
N VAL A 276 -31.46 38.94 -7.04
CA VAL A 276 -31.01 38.43 -5.74
C VAL A 276 -29.56 38.84 -5.53
N ILE A 277 -29.33 39.76 -4.59
CA ILE A 277 -27.99 40.15 -4.16
C ILE A 277 -27.65 39.36 -2.91
N ASN A 278 -26.46 38.78 -2.84
CA ASN A 278 -26.03 38.00 -1.69
C ASN A 278 -24.56 38.26 -1.30
N ASP A 279 -24.22 37.71 -0.12
CA ASP A 279 -22.85 37.47 0.29
C ASP A 279 -22.77 36.19 1.13
N VAL A 280 -21.57 35.64 1.25
CA VAL A 280 -21.30 34.35 1.87
C VAL A 280 -20.09 34.45 2.79
N LEU A 281 -20.27 34.13 4.07
CA LEU A 281 -19.21 34.08 5.08
C LEU A 281 -19.06 32.67 5.64
N ARG A 282 -17.96 31.99 5.30
CA ARG A 282 -17.58 30.67 5.86
C ARG A 282 -16.58 30.83 7.00
N PHE A 283 -16.72 30.05 8.06
CA PHE A 283 -15.76 29.98 9.17
C PHE A 283 -15.73 28.58 9.79
N PRO A 284 -14.61 28.18 10.41
CA PRO A 284 -14.56 26.98 11.26
C PRO A 284 -15.34 27.20 12.56
N VAL A 285 -15.90 26.13 13.11
CA VAL A 285 -16.59 26.11 14.41
C VAL A 285 -16.10 24.87 15.15
N GLN A 286 -15.42 25.04 16.28
CA GLN A 286 -14.89 23.90 17.04
C GLN A 286 -16.06 23.03 17.58
N PRO A 287 -16.11 21.71 17.28
CA PRO A 287 -17.14 20.84 17.80
C PRO A 287 -16.99 20.65 19.31
N ASP A 288 -18.10 20.60 20.03
CA ASP A 288 -18.11 20.12 21.43
C ASP A 288 -18.75 18.74 21.49
N PHE A 289 -17.91 17.70 21.44
CA PHE A 289 -18.32 16.32 21.62
C PHE A 289 -18.89 16.10 23.03
N LYS A 290 -20.20 16.24 23.20
CA LYS A 290 -20.86 16.15 24.52
C LYS A 290 -20.66 14.78 25.17
N ASN A 291 -20.52 13.72 24.37
CA ASN A 291 -20.15 12.40 24.85
C ASN A 291 -18.65 12.38 25.21
N LYS A 292 -18.32 12.63 26.49
CA LYS A 292 -16.94 12.53 26.99
C LYS A 292 -16.68 11.13 27.53
N ILE A 293 -15.56 10.54 27.13
CA ILE A 293 -14.99 9.33 27.71
C ILE A 293 -13.84 9.69 28.67
N LYS A 294 -13.79 9.01 29.81
CA LYS A 294 -12.64 9.03 30.73
C LYS A 294 -12.18 7.60 30.97
N MET A 295 -10.89 7.38 30.78
CA MET A 295 -10.24 6.09 30.99
C MET A 295 -9.06 6.25 31.94
N HIS A 296 -8.84 5.26 32.80
CA HIS A 296 -7.59 5.16 33.54
C HIS A 296 -7.30 3.72 33.95
N TRP A 297 -6.03 3.35 33.90
CA TRP A 297 -5.54 2.09 34.47
C TRP A 297 -5.54 2.16 36.00
N SER A 298 -5.55 0.99 36.66
CA SER A 298 -5.38 0.86 38.11
C SER A 298 -3.96 1.19 38.57
N LYS A 299 -2.99 1.09 37.67
CA LYS A 299 -1.56 1.36 37.87
C LYS A 299 -0.99 1.97 36.60
N ASN A 300 -0.01 2.87 36.72
CA ASN A 300 0.69 3.44 35.56
C ASN A 300 1.86 2.54 35.09
N LYS A 301 2.26 1.58 35.93
CA LYS A 301 3.31 0.59 35.67
C LYS A 301 2.86 -0.78 36.13
N ALA A 302 3.18 -1.82 35.37
CA ALA A 302 2.89 -3.21 35.69
C ALA A 302 4.07 -4.11 35.32
N ARG A 303 4.08 -5.34 35.84
CA ARG A 303 4.97 -6.42 35.40
C ARG A 303 4.30 -7.26 34.29
N PRO A 304 5.09 -7.99 33.48
CA PRO A 304 4.60 -9.12 32.68
C PRO A 304 3.67 -10.02 33.52
N SER A 305 2.55 -10.43 32.93
CA SER A 305 1.54 -11.29 33.55
C SER A 305 0.97 -10.81 34.90
N GLU A 306 1.07 -9.52 35.21
CA GLU A 306 0.36 -8.91 36.33
C GLU A 306 -1.08 -8.55 35.93
N ASP A 307 -2.06 -8.84 36.80
CA ASP A 307 -3.44 -8.41 36.57
C ASP A 307 -3.61 -6.90 36.83
N VAL A 308 -4.19 -6.22 35.84
CA VAL A 308 -4.54 -4.80 35.90
C VAL A 308 -5.99 -4.58 35.54
N THR A 309 -6.51 -3.43 35.96
CA THR A 309 -7.89 -3.03 35.72
C THR A 309 -7.91 -1.72 34.94
N LEU A 310 -8.60 -1.71 33.81
CA LEU A 310 -8.93 -0.49 33.06
C LEU A 310 -10.34 -0.04 33.44
N LYS A 311 -10.45 1.13 34.08
CA LYS A 311 -11.75 1.75 34.36
C LYS A 311 -12.11 2.72 33.25
N ILE A 312 -13.37 2.64 32.82
CA ILE A 312 -13.90 3.42 31.70
C ILE A 312 -15.25 3.97 32.13
N SER A 313 -15.38 5.29 32.10
CA SER A 313 -16.63 6.00 32.41
C SER A 313 -16.99 6.91 31.25
N VAL A 314 -18.28 6.93 30.92
CA VAL A 314 -18.83 7.69 29.79
C VAL A 314 -19.96 8.61 30.26
N THR A 315 -20.28 9.63 29.48
CA THR A 315 -21.21 10.68 29.91
C THR A 315 -22.67 10.19 29.96
N GLU A 316 -23.04 9.18 29.17
CA GLU A 316 -24.42 8.74 28.97
C GLU A 316 -24.61 7.22 29.13
N PRO A 317 -25.72 6.74 29.75
CA PRO A 317 -26.11 5.34 29.71
C PRO A 317 -26.38 4.81 28.30
N LYS A 318 -26.17 3.49 28.12
CA LYS A 318 -26.31 2.78 26.83
C LYS A 318 -25.41 3.31 25.71
N THR A 319 -24.28 3.91 26.07
CA THR A 319 -23.24 4.28 25.11
C THR A 319 -22.46 3.04 24.68
N THR A 320 -22.32 2.84 23.38
CA THR A 320 -21.38 1.87 22.80
C THR A 320 -19.97 2.44 22.91
N ILE A 321 -19.04 1.65 23.44
CA ILE A 321 -17.64 2.02 23.60
C ILE A 321 -16.79 1.06 22.78
N GLY A 322 -15.92 1.57 21.91
CA GLY A 322 -14.89 0.81 21.20
C GLY A 322 -13.52 1.08 21.81
N LEU A 323 -12.79 0.03 22.18
CA LEU A 323 -11.44 0.10 22.78
C LEU A 323 -10.42 -0.62 21.92
N LEU A 324 -9.30 0.06 21.68
CA LEU A 324 -8.06 -0.44 21.10
C LEU A 324 -6.93 -0.32 22.12
N VAL A 325 -6.14 -1.38 22.30
CA VAL A 325 -4.88 -1.35 23.06
C VAL A 325 -3.80 -2.10 22.28
N VAL A 326 -2.79 -1.35 21.83
CA VAL A 326 -1.70 -1.83 20.95
C VAL A 326 -0.33 -1.51 21.54
N ASP A 327 0.68 -2.26 21.12
CA ASP A 327 2.06 -1.98 21.47
C ASP A 327 2.52 -0.66 20.82
N LYS A 328 3.17 0.21 21.60
CA LYS A 328 3.82 1.43 21.13
C LYS A 328 4.79 1.20 19.98
N SER A 329 5.41 0.02 19.87
CA SER A 329 6.27 -0.38 18.74
C SER A 329 5.54 -0.26 17.40
N THR A 330 4.30 -0.76 17.31
CA THR A 330 3.48 -0.73 16.07
C THR A 330 3.22 0.69 15.55
N LYS A 331 3.08 1.66 16.47
CA LYS A 331 2.88 3.09 16.13
C LYS A 331 4.16 3.74 15.60
N LEU A 332 5.34 3.23 15.98
CA LEU A 332 6.63 3.71 15.48
C LEU A 332 6.92 3.19 14.07
N LEU A 333 6.37 2.03 13.69
CA LEU A 333 6.44 1.46 12.34
C LEU A 333 5.56 2.19 11.29
N GLY A 334 5.06 3.39 11.60
CA GLY A 334 4.31 4.25 10.66
C GLY A 334 2.85 3.85 10.38
N LYS A 335 2.41 2.63 10.78
CA LYS A 335 1.02 2.18 10.65
C LYS A 335 0.10 2.92 11.64
N ARG A 336 -0.58 3.97 11.16
CA ARG A 336 -1.54 4.75 11.96
C ARG A 336 -2.94 4.12 11.89
N SER A 337 -3.41 3.57 13.01
CA SER A 337 -4.75 2.96 13.15
C SER A 337 -5.62 3.60 14.23
N ASP A 338 -5.16 4.67 14.88
CA ASP A 338 -5.94 5.40 15.89
C ASP A 338 -6.94 6.38 15.26
N ILE A 339 -8.12 6.47 15.86
CA ILE A 339 -9.10 7.54 15.60
C ILE A 339 -8.78 8.73 16.52
N THR A 340 -8.50 9.90 15.96
CA THR A 340 -8.23 11.14 16.73
C THR A 340 -9.27 12.22 16.47
N GLU A 341 -9.40 13.18 17.40
CA GLU A 341 -10.29 14.33 17.25
C GLU A 341 -9.95 15.15 16.00
N ASP A 342 -8.66 15.35 15.73
CA ASP A 342 -8.16 16.05 14.54
C ASP A 342 -8.44 15.27 13.26
N ALA A 343 -8.29 13.94 13.25
CA ALA A 343 -8.63 13.13 12.08
C ALA A 343 -10.13 13.21 11.77
N VAL A 344 -10.99 13.07 12.79
CA VAL A 344 -12.45 13.20 12.63
C VAL A 344 -12.82 14.61 12.13
N CYS A 345 -12.26 15.67 12.72
CA CYS A 345 -12.48 17.04 12.26
C CYS A 345 -11.97 17.27 10.84
N PHE A 346 -10.77 16.77 10.51
CA PHE A 346 -10.19 16.83 9.17
C PHE A 346 -11.07 16.12 8.17
N TYR A 347 -11.54 14.89 8.43
CA TYR A 347 -12.48 14.21 7.55
C TYR A 347 -13.75 15.02 7.32
N TYR A 348 -14.41 15.54 8.37
CA TYR A 348 -15.61 16.37 8.19
C TYR A 348 -15.35 17.69 7.42
N VAL A 349 -14.19 18.34 7.62
CA VAL A 349 -13.82 19.57 6.89
C VAL A 349 -13.41 19.27 5.44
N PHE A 350 -12.69 18.17 5.22
CA PHE A 350 -12.27 17.67 3.92
C PHE A 350 -13.49 17.30 3.07
N PHE A 351 -14.45 16.56 3.64
CA PHE A 351 -15.77 16.36 3.05
C PHE A 351 -16.47 17.69 2.77
N LEU A 352 -16.47 18.67 3.67
CA LEU A 352 -17.04 20.02 3.41
C LEU A 352 -16.27 20.87 2.37
N SER A 353 -15.01 20.57 2.05
CA SER A 353 -14.30 21.16 0.91
C SER A 353 -14.55 20.38 -0.40
N MET A 354 -14.84 19.10 -0.30
CA MET A 354 -15.11 18.20 -1.42
C MET A 354 -16.57 18.32 -1.90
N LEU A 355 -17.55 18.43 -1.00
CA LEU A 355 -19.00 18.37 -1.32
C LEU A 355 -19.59 19.63 -1.98
N LEU A 356 -18.93 20.81 -1.88
CA LEU A 356 -19.25 21.93 -2.79
C LEU A 356 -18.63 21.77 -4.19
N ASN A 357 -17.83 20.72 -4.38
CA ASN A 357 -17.32 20.18 -5.64
C ASN A 357 -17.64 18.66 -5.76
N SER A 358 -18.86 18.27 -5.37
CA SER A 358 -19.52 16.94 -5.51
C SER A 358 -19.17 15.78 -4.54
N GLU A 359 -20.22 14.96 -4.34
CA GLU A 359 -20.47 13.81 -3.44
C GLU A 359 -19.45 12.66 -3.56
N GLY A 360 -19.18 11.76 -2.60
CA GLY A 360 -19.99 11.14 -1.54
C GLY A 360 -19.75 9.62 -1.58
N VAL A 361 -19.27 9.00 -0.49
CA VAL A 361 -18.91 7.56 -0.42
C VAL A 361 -19.26 6.98 0.95
N ASP A 362 -19.82 5.76 1.02
CA ASP A 362 -19.96 5.00 2.26
C ASP A 362 -19.65 3.47 2.12
N TYR A 363 -19.70 2.75 3.26
CA TYR A 363 -18.80 1.66 3.69
C TYR A 363 -19.44 0.25 3.85
N ALA A 364 -18.58 -0.67 4.32
CA ALA A 364 -18.79 -1.62 5.44
C ALA A 364 -19.15 -3.09 5.18
N LEU A 365 -18.53 -3.98 5.98
CA LEU A 365 -19.11 -4.98 6.93
C LEU A 365 -17.92 -5.84 7.49
N TYR A 366 -17.75 -6.25 8.76
CA TYR A 366 -18.58 -7.03 9.73
C TYR A 366 -18.83 -8.51 9.32
N ASP A 367 -18.76 -9.54 10.20
CA ASP A 367 -18.29 -9.71 11.61
C ASP A 367 -18.25 -11.23 12.00
N ASP A 368 -17.98 -11.56 13.27
CA ASP A 368 -18.56 -12.66 14.11
C ASP A 368 -18.06 -14.16 14.05
N VAL A 369 -18.14 -15.06 15.08
CA VAL A 369 -18.38 -15.06 16.58
C VAL A 369 -18.01 -16.47 17.17
N VAL A 370 -18.24 -16.71 18.49
CA VAL A 370 -18.31 -18.01 19.27
C VAL A 370 -17.01 -18.40 20.05
N HIS A 371 -16.99 -18.83 21.32
CA HIS A 371 -17.76 -18.57 22.58
C HIS A 371 -16.97 -19.07 23.85
N PRO A 372 -17.37 -18.76 25.10
CA PRO A 372 -16.54 -18.93 26.33
C PRO A 372 -17.13 -19.85 27.44
N HIS A 373 -16.35 -20.14 28.50
CA HIS A 373 -16.86 -20.47 29.85
C HIS A 373 -15.89 -20.03 30.99
N LEU A 374 -16.43 -19.90 32.21
CA LEU A 374 -15.84 -19.27 33.41
C LEU A 374 -15.36 -20.29 34.47
N GLU A 375 -14.40 -19.91 35.33
CA GLU A 375 -14.57 -19.84 36.81
C GLU A 375 -13.35 -19.23 37.53
N ASN A 376 -13.54 -18.71 38.76
CA ASN A 376 -12.55 -17.97 39.56
C ASN A 376 -12.19 -18.70 40.86
N THR A 377 -10.94 -18.59 41.33
CA THR A 377 -10.58 -18.43 42.76
C THR A 377 -9.11 -18.01 42.92
N ALA A 378 -8.72 -17.47 44.08
CA ALA A 378 -7.46 -16.72 44.26
C ALA A 378 -6.61 -17.21 45.45
N MET A 379 -5.36 -16.69 45.49
CA MET A 379 -4.30 -16.85 46.51
C MET A 379 -3.49 -18.17 46.46
N PRO A 380 -2.22 -18.20 46.95
CA PRO A 380 -1.27 -17.11 47.24
C PRO A 380 0.07 -17.25 46.47
N VAL A 381 1.04 -16.36 46.73
CA VAL A 381 2.39 -16.37 46.12
C VAL A 381 3.25 -17.51 46.64
N ASP A 382 3.93 -18.23 45.74
CA ASP A 382 5.07 -19.12 46.01
C ASP A 382 6.23 -18.78 45.07
N PHE A 383 7.47 -18.92 45.53
CA PHE A 383 8.69 -18.70 44.76
C PHE A 383 9.31 -20.05 44.34
N GLY A 384 8.71 -20.68 43.33
CA GLY A 384 9.18 -21.94 42.75
C GLY A 384 9.11 -21.91 41.22
N ASN A 385 10.27 -22.09 40.57
CA ASN A 385 10.53 -21.97 39.13
C ASN A 385 10.23 -20.59 38.49
N PRO A 386 11.07 -20.12 37.53
CA PRO A 386 10.81 -18.88 36.81
C PRO A 386 9.54 -18.98 35.96
N TYR A 387 8.71 -17.94 36.01
CA TYR A 387 7.60 -17.77 35.09
C TYR A 387 8.14 -17.66 33.65
N VAL A 388 7.57 -18.45 32.73
CA VAL A 388 7.99 -18.48 31.33
C VAL A 388 7.10 -17.53 30.53
N ARG A 389 7.70 -16.45 30.04
CA ARG A 389 7.08 -15.46 29.16
C ARG A 389 6.83 -16.08 27.78
N THR A 390 5.57 -16.08 27.35
CA THR A 390 5.09 -16.76 26.14
C THR A 390 4.18 -15.90 25.26
N ASN A 391 3.54 -14.87 25.84
CA ASN A 391 2.49 -14.11 25.19
C ASN A 391 3.02 -12.75 24.68
N PHE A 392 3.41 -12.70 23.40
CA PHE A 392 3.96 -11.51 22.73
C PHE A 392 3.09 -11.01 21.56
N PRO A 393 1.86 -10.51 21.81
CA PRO A 393 1.00 -9.99 20.76
C PRO A 393 1.41 -8.57 20.32
N GLU A 394 0.99 -8.14 19.13
CA GLU A 394 1.05 -6.73 18.70
C GLU A 394 -0.17 -5.92 19.19
N THR A 395 -1.35 -6.56 19.19
CA THR A 395 -2.62 -6.01 19.68
C THR A 395 -3.08 -6.79 20.91
N TRP A 396 -3.22 -6.13 22.04
CA TRP A 396 -3.63 -6.77 23.31
C TRP A 396 -5.15 -6.77 23.49
N ILE A 397 -5.83 -5.66 23.17
CA ILE A 397 -7.28 -5.54 23.34
C ILE A 397 -7.90 -4.85 22.13
N TRP A 398 -8.91 -5.50 21.56
CA TRP A 398 -9.81 -4.95 20.55
C TRP A 398 -11.23 -5.42 20.87
N ARG A 399 -12.05 -4.58 21.50
CA ARG A 399 -13.37 -4.96 22.05
C ARG A 399 -14.38 -3.82 22.02
N LYS A 400 -15.67 -4.17 21.95
CA LYS A 400 -16.83 -3.28 22.13
C LYS A 400 -17.68 -3.68 23.35
N TRP A 401 -18.28 -2.72 24.04
CA TRP A 401 -19.30 -2.94 25.09
C TRP A 401 -20.33 -1.81 25.12
N GLU A 402 -21.50 -2.07 25.71
CA GLU A 402 -22.54 -1.08 25.99
C GLU A 402 -22.67 -0.89 27.52
N SER A 403 -22.31 0.29 28.05
CA SER A 403 -22.45 0.59 29.49
C SER A 403 -22.30 2.08 29.81
N THR A 404 -22.75 2.51 31.01
CA THR A 404 -22.36 3.79 31.65
C THR A 404 -20.93 3.78 32.19
N GLU A 405 -20.52 2.65 32.74
CA GLU A 405 -19.26 2.46 33.43
C GLU A 405 -18.85 1.00 33.28
N THR A 406 -17.64 0.76 32.79
CA THR A 406 -17.09 -0.58 32.58
C THR A 406 -15.76 -0.68 33.28
N THR A 407 -15.58 -1.78 34.00
CA THR A 407 -14.31 -2.15 34.65
C THR A 407 -13.80 -3.39 33.94
N VAL A 408 -12.74 -3.24 33.14
CA VAL A 408 -12.15 -4.32 32.35
C VAL A 408 -10.92 -4.84 33.09
N ASN A 409 -11.02 -6.05 33.66
CA ASN A 409 -9.89 -6.74 34.27
C ASN A 409 -9.17 -7.56 33.19
N VAL A 410 -7.85 -7.39 33.09
CA VAL A 410 -7.01 -8.04 32.08
C VAL A 410 -5.62 -8.33 32.64
N THR A 411 -5.08 -9.49 32.28
CA THR A 411 -3.69 -9.86 32.52
C THR A 411 -2.79 -9.21 31.49
N VAL A 412 -1.70 -8.58 31.94
CA VAL A 412 -0.73 -7.88 31.09
C VAL A 412 0.09 -8.87 30.25
N PRO A 413 0.28 -8.66 28.94
CA PRO A 413 1.11 -9.52 28.10
C PRO A 413 2.58 -9.51 28.51
N ASP A 414 3.35 -10.47 28.01
CA ASP A 414 4.73 -10.66 28.44
C ASP A 414 5.76 -9.76 27.74
N THR A 415 5.29 -8.99 26.75
CA THR A 415 6.06 -7.95 26.05
C THR A 415 6.43 -6.81 27.01
N ILE A 416 7.74 -6.54 27.13
CA ILE A 416 8.26 -5.42 27.93
C ILE A 416 8.23 -4.17 27.05
N THR A 417 7.11 -3.45 27.10
CA THR A 417 6.80 -2.28 26.26
C THR A 417 5.81 -1.34 26.97
N SER A 418 5.48 -0.21 26.35
CA SER A 418 4.30 0.57 26.75
C SER A 418 3.11 0.20 25.88
N TRP A 419 2.00 -0.18 26.52
CA TRP A 419 0.72 -0.40 25.83
C TRP A 419 -0.06 0.90 25.74
N VAL A 420 -0.46 1.29 24.54
CA VAL A 420 -1.19 2.54 24.28
C VAL A 420 -2.67 2.22 24.06
N ALA A 421 -3.52 2.71 24.96
CA ALA A 421 -4.96 2.52 24.91
C ALA A 421 -5.67 3.75 24.35
N SER A 422 -6.42 3.57 23.26
CA SER A 422 -7.30 4.56 22.63
C SER A 422 -8.73 4.04 22.58
N ALA A 423 -9.71 4.94 22.68
CA ALA A 423 -11.12 4.57 22.64
C ALA A 423 -12.00 5.68 22.08
N PHE A 424 -13.13 5.25 21.52
CA PHE A 424 -14.21 6.09 21.04
C PHE A 424 -15.55 5.60 21.61
N VAL A 425 -16.53 6.50 21.59
CA VAL A 425 -17.87 6.29 22.15
C VAL A 425 -18.94 6.76 21.18
N ILE A 426 -20.07 6.06 21.15
CA ILE A 426 -21.23 6.38 20.31
C ILE A 426 -22.50 6.18 21.15
N SER A 427 -23.35 7.19 21.23
CA SER A 427 -24.68 7.10 21.83
C SER A 427 -25.73 7.81 20.96
N GLU A 428 -27.00 7.45 21.13
CA GLU A 428 -28.09 8.05 20.33
C GLU A 428 -28.31 9.54 20.64
N ASN A 429 -28.19 9.96 21.91
CA ASN A 429 -28.52 11.34 22.30
C ASN A 429 -27.31 12.30 22.28
N LEU A 430 -26.11 11.83 22.70
CA LEU A 430 -24.89 12.65 22.70
C LEU A 430 -23.98 12.42 21.48
N GLY A 431 -24.26 11.39 20.66
CA GLY A 431 -23.52 11.09 19.44
C GLY A 431 -22.12 10.51 19.69
N PHE A 432 -21.22 10.80 18.76
CA PHE A 432 -19.82 10.37 18.81
C PHE A 432 -19.02 11.13 19.88
N GLY A 433 -18.01 10.48 20.43
CA GLY A 433 -16.95 11.07 21.23
C GLY A 433 -15.67 10.26 21.15
N VAL A 434 -14.52 10.89 21.42
CA VAL A 434 -13.20 10.26 21.38
C VAL A 434 -12.35 10.73 22.54
N ILE A 435 -11.41 9.89 23.00
CA ILE A 435 -10.45 10.29 24.02
C ILE A 435 -9.43 11.29 23.43
N LYS A 436 -9.27 12.46 24.05
CA LYS A 436 -8.37 13.53 23.55
C LYS A 436 -6.89 13.13 23.54
N MET A 437 -6.46 12.31 24.49
CA MET A 437 -5.12 11.75 24.55
C MET A 437 -5.22 10.26 24.93
N PRO A 438 -4.63 9.34 24.15
CA PRO A 438 -4.49 7.94 24.56
C PRO A 438 -3.77 7.81 25.90
N ILE A 439 -4.09 6.76 26.67
CA ILE A 439 -3.44 6.48 27.95
C ILE A 439 -2.42 5.35 27.80
N GLU A 440 -1.26 5.47 28.45
CA GLU A 440 -0.21 4.45 28.39
C GLU A 440 -0.16 3.61 29.68
N LEU A 441 0.17 2.32 29.53
CA LEU A 441 0.58 1.42 30.62
C LEU A 441 2.01 0.94 30.35
N GLU A 442 2.97 1.33 31.18
CA GLU A 442 4.37 0.91 31.06
C GLU A 442 4.55 -0.50 31.68
N VAL A 443 4.91 -1.48 30.87
CA VAL A 443 5.20 -2.85 31.32
C VAL A 443 6.70 -3.01 31.45
N PHE A 444 7.18 -3.20 32.69
CA PHE A 444 8.61 -3.19 32.96
C PHE A 444 9.00 -4.17 34.08
N GLN A 445 9.97 -5.02 33.79
CA GLN A 445 10.64 -5.88 34.74
C GLN A 445 12.06 -5.35 35.02
N LYS A 446 12.53 -5.43 36.26
CA LYS A 446 13.88 -4.93 36.62
C LYS A 446 15.01 -5.86 36.17
N PHE A 447 14.70 -7.12 35.91
CA PHE A 447 15.64 -8.14 35.47
C PHE A 447 14.93 -9.00 34.43
N PHE A 448 15.40 -8.99 33.19
CA PHE A 448 14.76 -9.73 32.10
C PHE A 448 15.74 -10.05 30.98
N MET A 449 15.38 -11.02 30.13
CA MET A 449 16.08 -11.34 28.89
C MET A 449 15.31 -10.87 27.65
N SER A 450 16.05 -10.64 26.56
CA SER A 450 15.52 -10.52 25.20
C SER A 450 16.34 -11.41 24.28
N LEU A 451 15.70 -12.15 23.38
CA LEU A 451 16.38 -12.97 22.38
C LEU A 451 16.44 -12.19 21.07
N ASN A 452 17.61 -12.17 20.43
CA ASN A 452 17.75 -11.69 19.05
C ASN A 452 17.53 -12.90 18.12
N LEU A 453 16.32 -13.05 17.58
CA LEU A 453 15.92 -14.23 16.78
C LEU A 453 15.41 -13.82 15.40
N PRO A 454 15.93 -14.42 14.31
CA PRO A 454 15.36 -14.23 12.97
C PRO A 454 13.96 -14.84 12.89
N HIS A 455 13.05 -14.22 12.13
CA HIS A 455 11.70 -14.76 11.94
C HIS A 455 11.71 -16.09 11.19
N THR A 456 12.55 -16.19 10.14
CA THR A 456 12.69 -17.38 9.31
C THR A 456 14.15 -17.79 9.13
N VAL A 457 14.42 -19.09 9.16
CA VAL A 457 15.75 -19.71 8.90
C VAL A 457 15.56 -20.88 7.93
N THR A 458 16.56 -21.21 7.11
CA THR A 458 16.54 -22.37 6.21
C THR A 458 17.18 -23.59 6.87
N ARG A 459 16.67 -24.80 6.59
CA ARG A 459 17.25 -26.07 7.05
C ARG A 459 18.73 -26.16 6.63
N GLY A 460 19.60 -26.65 7.52
CA GLY A 460 21.06 -26.70 7.32
C GLY A 460 21.83 -25.45 7.75
N GLU A 461 21.18 -24.31 8.00
CA GLU A 461 21.84 -23.10 8.47
C GLU A 461 22.09 -23.12 9.98
N HIS A 462 23.16 -22.45 10.41
CA HIS A 462 23.47 -22.23 11.83
C HIS A 462 23.20 -20.78 12.19
N PHE A 463 22.46 -20.50 13.26
CA PHE A 463 22.29 -19.13 13.74
C PHE A 463 22.78 -18.96 15.18
N MET A 464 23.27 -17.77 15.48
CA MET A 464 23.70 -17.37 16.81
C MET A 464 22.48 -16.88 17.61
N LEU A 465 22.18 -17.55 18.73
CA LEU A 465 21.13 -17.10 19.64
C LEU A 465 21.72 -16.09 20.64
N GLU A 466 21.53 -14.80 20.39
CA GLU A 466 21.99 -13.77 21.32
C GLU A 466 20.97 -13.54 22.44
N VAL A 467 21.34 -13.92 23.66
CA VAL A 467 20.52 -13.74 24.87
C VAL A 467 20.96 -12.46 25.59
N ASN A 468 20.24 -11.36 25.35
CA ASN A 468 20.51 -10.08 25.97
C ASN A 468 19.88 -10.00 27.36
N VAL A 469 20.68 -10.04 28.43
CA VAL A 469 20.22 -9.97 29.82
C VAL A 469 20.32 -8.55 30.36
N PHE A 470 19.18 -7.96 30.70
CA PHE A 470 19.06 -6.61 31.23
C PHE A 470 18.90 -6.61 32.74
N ASN A 471 19.88 -6.06 33.47
CA ASN A 471 19.81 -5.83 34.92
C ASN A 471 19.65 -4.34 35.24
N TYR A 472 18.45 -3.94 35.67
CA TYR A 472 18.11 -2.61 36.19
C TYR A 472 17.90 -2.61 37.72
N MET A 473 18.47 -3.58 38.43
CA MET A 473 18.55 -3.58 39.89
C MET A 473 19.69 -2.66 40.37
N LYS A 474 19.81 -2.44 41.69
CA LYS A 474 20.90 -1.64 42.28
C LYS A 474 22.19 -2.42 42.48
N GLU A 475 22.11 -3.74 42.39
CA GLU A 475 23.18 -4.68 42.73
C GLU A 475 23.56 -5.47 41.49
N ASN A 476 24.86 -5.67 41.31
CA ASN A 476 25.39 -6.58 40.30
C ASN A 476 25.10 -8.01 40.77
N THR A 477 24.62 -8.85 39.87
CA THR A 477 24.28 -10.25 40.17
C THR A 477 24.85 -11.16 39.10
N GLU A 478 25.32 -12.32 39.50
CA GLU A 478 25.77 -13.38 38.59
C GLU A 478 24.55 -14.13 38.06
N VAL A 479 24.53 -14.40 36.76
CA VAL A 479 23.37 -14.96 36.05
C VAL A 479 23.79 -16.22 35.32
N THR A 480 23.19 -17.36 35.66
CA THR A 480 23.27 -18.58 34.87
C THR A 480 22.18 -18.57 33.82
N VAL A 481 22.55 -18.54 32.54
CA VAL A 481 21.63 -18.70 31.41
C VAL A 481 21.64 -20.15 30.95
N THR A 482 20.45 -20.71 30.72
CA THR A 482 20.23 -22.09 30.28
C THR A 482 19.29 -22.10 29.09
N LEU A 483 19.64 -22.84 28.04
CA LEU A 483 18.80 -23.12 26.88
C LEU A 483 18.26 -24.55 27.03
N ASP A 484 16.95 -24.72 27.00
CA ASP A 484 16.35 -26.05 27.09
C ASP A 484 16.70 -26.87 25.84
N THR A 485 17.27 -28.07 26.02
CA THR A 485 17.50 -29.02 24.93
C THR A 485 16.17 -29.48 24.34
N SER A 486 16.08 -29.48 23.00
CA SER A 486 14.90 -29.96 22.27
C SER A 486 15.30 -31.02 21.26
N ASP A 487 14.40 -31.97 21.00
CA ASP A 487 14.54 -32.97 19.92
C ASP A 487 14.50 -32.33 18.50
N THR A 488 14.30 -31.01 18.40
CA THR A 488 14.07 -30.30 17.12
C THR A 488 15.24 -29.43 16.65
N PHE A 489 16.26 -29.23 17.48
CA PHE A 489 17.47 -28.47 17.15
C PHE A 489 18.65 -29.02 17.92
N GLU A 490 19.85 -28.97 17.33
CA GLU A 490 21.08 -29.31 18.05
C GLU A 490 21.71 -28.04 18.64
N ILE A 491 22.21 -28.13 19.88
CA ILE A 491 22.92 -27.04 20.55
C ILE A 491 24.43 -27.29 20.43
N LEU A 492 25.11 -26.42 19.69
CA LEU A 492 26.57 -26.38 19.63
C LEU A 492 27.09 -25.49 20.77
N ILE A 493 27.41 -26.10 21.89
CA ILE A 493 28.00 -25.44 23.07
C ILE A 493 29.52 -25.35 22.88
N ILE A 494 30.07 -24.14 22.88
CA ILE A 494 31.53 -23.91 22.82
C ILE A 494 32.07 -23.78 24.25
N SER A 495 32.19 -24.90 24.97
CA SER A 495 32.98 -24.95 26.21
C SER A 495 33.56 -26.35 26.45
N ASN A 496 34.73 -26.42 27.07
CA ASN A 496 35.52 -27.64 27.20
C ASN A 496 35.32 -28.36 28.55
N ASP A 497 34.27 -28.01 29.31
CA ASP A 497 34.04 -28.55 30.66
C ASP A 497 33.42 -29.95 30.62
N ILE A 498 34.14 -30.92 31.21
CA ILE A 498 34.04 -32.38 30.96
C ILE A 498 32.78 -33.05 31.57
N ASN A 499 31.71 -32.30 31.87
CA ASN A 499 30.48 -32.80 32.52
C ASN A 499 29.18 -32.64 31.71
N ALA A 500 29.25 -32.37 30.41
CA ALA A 500 28.10 -32.42 29.50
C ALA A 500 27.75 -33.86 29.05
N MET A 501 27.39 -34.75 29.99
CA MET A 501 26.86 -36.08 29.62
C MET A 501 25.39 -36.01 29.20
N GLY A 502 25.05 -36.35 27.94
CA GLY A 502 23.66 -36.69 27.63
C GLY A 502 23.16 -36.68 26.19
N ASN A 503 23.70 -37.53 25.32
CA ASN A 503 23.02 -38.10 24.14
C ASN A 503 22.53 -37.15 23.02
N GLN A 504 23.28 -37.15 21.92
CA GLN A 504 22.75 -36.84 20.59
C GLN A 504 21.55 -37.75 20.27
N ARG A 505 20.44 -37.17 19.80
CA ARG A 505 19.22 -37.89 19.39
C ARG A 505 18.67 -37.32 18.10
N SER A 506 18.61 -38.15 17.06
CA SER A 506 17.94 -37.80 15.81
C SER A 506 16.42 -37.98 15.95
N VAL A 507 15.64 -36.96 15.63
CA VAL A 507 14.17 -37.01 15.63
C VAL A 507 13.62 -36.51 14.30
N TRP A 508 12.54 -37.12 13.85
CA TRP A 508 11.94 -36.87 12.55
C TRP A 508 11.10 -35.59 12.55
N VAL A 509 11.25 -34.78 11.48
CA VAL A 509 10.62 -33.48 11.33
C VAL A 509 9.86 -33.45 9.99
N PRO A 510 8.51 -33.49 9.98
CA PRO A 510 7.74 -33.33 8.75
C PRO A 510 7.78 -31.88 8.25
N SER A 511 7.64 -31.67 6.93
CA SER A 511 7.36 -30.34 6.38
C SER A 511 5.87 -30.13 6.16
N GLU A 512 5.38 -29.02 6.72
CA GLU A 512 4.17 -28.32 6.27
C GLU A 512 4.56 -26.83 6.34
N ASP A 513 4.72 -26.17 5.18
CA ASP A 513 5.13 -24.75 4.97
C ASP A 513 6.34 -24.19 5.77
N GLY A 514 7.07 -25.06 6.45
CA GLY A 514 8.12 -24.73 7.39
C GLY A 514 7.67 -24.91 8.84
N ARG A 515 8.47 -25.60 9.64
CA ARG A 515 8.08 -25.95 11.01
C ARG A 515 8.40 -24.80 11.95
N THR A 516 7.42 -24.38 12.73
CA THR A 516 7.65 -23.47 13.85
C THR A 516 8.30 -24.22 15.02
N ILE A 517 9.51 -23.83 15.39
CA ILE A 517 10.29 -24.43 16.48
C ILE A 517 10.23 -23.53 17.73
N PRO A 518 9.81 -24.06 18.90
CA PRO A 518 9.86 -23.33 20.16
C PRO A 518 11.27 -23.36 20.77
N ILE A 519 11.83 -22.18 21.04
CA ILE A 519 13.12 -21.99 21.72
C ILE A 519 12.82 -21.47 23.13
N ARG A 520 13.22 -22.24 24.15
CA ARG A 520 13.02 -21.88 25.57
C ARG A 520 14.35 -21.56 26.24
N VAL A 521 14.48 -20.32 26.73
CA VAL A 521 15.66 -19.84 27.44
C VAL A 521 15.27 -19.44 28.86
N THR A 522 16.10 -19.81 29.84
CA THR A 522 15.86 -19.57 31.26
C THR A 522 17.12 -18.97 31.89
N ALA A 523 17.02 -17.78 32.49
CA ALA A 523 18.09 -17.11 33.22
C ALA A 523 17.78 -17.06 34.71
N ILE A 524 18.70 -17.53 35.53
CA ILE A 524 18.57 -17.62 36.99
C ILE A 524 19.76 -16.93 37.63
N SER A 525 19.47 -16.02 38.56
CA SER A 525 20.42 -15.43 39.50
C SER A 525 19.95 -15.68 40.94
N PRO A 526 20.80 -15.51 41.96
CA PRO A 526 20.41 -15.73 43.37
C PRO A 526 19.24 -14.87 43.87
N ILE A 527 18.90 -13.78 43.18
CA ILE A 527 17.89 -12.79 43.60
C ILE A 527 16.78 -12.52 42.57
N ALA A 528 16.93 -13.01 41.34
CA ALA A 528 15.99 -12.78 40.24
C ALA A 528 16.11 -13.88 39.17
N SER A 529 15.00 -14.20 38.50
CA SER A 529 15.00 -15.12 37.35
C SER A 529 13.97 -14.68 36.32
N ASP A 530 14.19 -15.06 35.07
CA ASP A 530 13.31 -14.81 33.93
C ASP A 530 13.43 -15.98 32.95
N ALA A 531 12.35 -16.33 32.27
CA ALA A 531 12.36 -17.35 31.24
C ALA A 531 11.48 -16.92 30.06
N LEU A 532 11.85 -17.33 28.85
CA LEU A 532 11.20 -16.91 27.61
C LEU A 532 10.99 -18.11 26.69
N LEU A 533 9.86 -18.13 25.99
CA LEU A 533 9.56 -19.08 24.93
C LEU A 533 9.22 -18.29 23.66
N GLN A 534 10.08 -18.35 22.65
CA GLN A 534 9.83 -17.76 21.34
C GLN A 534 9.83 -18.83 20.24
N LYS A 535 9.32 -18.46 19.07
CA LYS A 535 9.00 -19.36 17.97
C LYS A 535 9.73 -18.88 16.70
N VAL A 536 10.48 -19.77 16.06
CA VAL A 536 11.20 -19.50 14.79
C VAL A 536 10.65 -20.40 13.70
N LEU A 537 10.43 -19.88 12.50
CA LEU A 537 9.96 -20.66 11.34
C LEU A 537 11.14 -21.24 10.55
N VAL A 538 11.24 -22.56 10.44
CA VAL A 538 12.29 -23.22 9.66
C VAL A 538 11.77 -23.69 8.30
N LYS A 539 12.26 -23.09 7.22
CA LYS A 539 11.92 -23.42 5.82
C LYS A 539 12.83 -24.53 5.28
N ALA A 540 12.34 -25.29 4.30
CA ALA A 540 13.17 -26.20 3.52
C ALA A 540 14.06 -25.42 2.53
N GLU A 541 15.17 -26.02 2.13
CA GLU A 541 16.08 -25.48 1.10
C GLU A 541 15.47 -25.53 -0.31
N GLY A 542 15.98 -24.70 -1.23
CA GLY A 542 15.55 -24.66 -2.63
C GLY A 542 14.35 -23.75 -2.92
N LEU A 543 13.83 -23.84 -4.14
CA LEU A 543 12.70 -23.04 -4.62
C LEU A 543 11.41 -23.87 -4.62
N GLU A 544 10.39 -23.39 -3.91
CA GLU A 544 9.07 -24.01 -3.89
C GLU A 544 8.39 -23.97 -5.27
N GLN A 545 7.78 -25.10 -5.66
CA GLN A 545 7.02 -25.22 -6.91
C GLN A 545 5.66 -25.88 -6.68
N PHE A 546 4.65 -25.34 -7.37
CA PHE A 546 3.27 -25.82 -7.29
C PHE A 546 2.85 -26.47 -8.60
N HIS A 547 2.29 -27.67 -8.49
CA HIS A 547 1.59 -28.35 -9.58
C HIS A 547 0.14 -28.56 -9.15
N SER A 548 -0.81 -28.24 -10.03
CA SER A 548 -2.24 -28.33 -9.75
C SER A 548 -2.93 -29.12 -10.84
N GLU A 549 -3.77 -30.08 -10.45
CA GLU A 549 -4.64 -30.84 -11.35
C GLU A 549 -6.08 -30.77 -10.80
N ALA A 550 -7.04 -30.48 -11.68
CA ALA A 550 -8.44 -30.29 -11.31
C ALA A 550 -9.36 -31.29 -12.05
N VAL A 551 -10.28 -31.89 -11.30
CA VAL A 551 -11.26 -32.88 -11.77
C VAL A 551 -12.62 -32.53 -11.16
N LEU A 552 -13.70 -32.56 -11.95
CA LEU A 552 -15.02 -32.12 -11.49
C LEU A 552 -16.09 -33.21 -11.56
N LEU A 553 -16.34 -33.84 -10.40
CA LEU A 553 -17.21 -34.99 -10.21
C LEU A 553 -18.70 -34.70 -10.49
N ASP A 554 -19.16 -34.95 -11.72
CA ASP A 554 -20.58 -34.84 -12.11
C ASP A 554 -21.38 -36.12 -11.75
N LEU A 555 -22.29 -35.98 -10.79
CA LEU A 555 -23.22 -37.03 -10.34
C LEU A 555 -24.61 -36.98 -11.02
N ALA A 556 -24.91 -35.98 -11.85
CA ALA A 556 -26.24 -35.79 -12.45
C ALA A 556 -26.69 -36.96 -13.36
N LYS A 557 -25.73 -37.79 -13.81
CA LYS A 557 -25.96 -38.96 -14.69
C LYS A 557 -25.58 -40.31 -14.06
N ARG A 558 -25.04 -40.35 -12.82
CA ARG A 558 -24.49 -41.58 -12.20
C ARG A 558 -24.69 -41.58 -10.68
N SER A 559 -25.07 -42.73 -10.13
CA SER A 559 -25.29 -42.94 -8.68
C SER A 559 -24.01 -42.93 -7.84
N SER A 560 -22.85 -43.16 -8.46
CA SER A 560 -21.53 -43.14 -7.83
C SER A 560 -20.48 -42.91 -8.91
N LEU A 561 -19.50 -42.05 -8.63
CA LEU A 561 -18.36 -41.79 -9.51
C LEU A 561 -17.06 -42.00 -8.73
N THR A 562 -16.02 -42.46 -9.40
CA THR A 562 -14.69 -42.67 -8.82
C THR A 562 -13.66 -42.33 -9.89
N GLU A 563 -12.79 -41.37 -9.58
CA GLU A 563 -11.71 -40.91 -10.46
C GLU A 563 -10.38 -41.06 -9.72
N ASN A 564 -9.32 -41.41 -10.44
CA ASN A 564 -7.99 -41.64 -9.88
C ASN A 564 -7.02 -40.55 -10.35
N LEU A 565 -6.57 -39.70 -9.42
CA LEU A 565 -5.53 -38.70 -9.65
C LEU A 565 -4.15 -39.28 -9.36
N ASN A 566 -3.27 -39.26 -10.37
CA ASN A 566 -1.91 -39.78 -10.29
C ASN A 566 -0.90 -38.68 -10.64
N PHE A 567 -0.20 -38.16 -9.63
CA PHE A 567 0.90 -37.21 -9.78
C PHE A 567 2.22 -37.83 -9.28
N THR A 568 3.34 -37.25 -9.69
CA THR A 568 4.70 -37.66 -9.27
C THR A 568 5.54 -36.42 -9.04
N PHE A 569 6.24 -36.34 -7.91
CA PHE A 569 7.23 -35.28 -7.68
C PHE A 569 8.41 -35.40 -8.65
N PRO A 570 9.03 -34.28 -9.05
CA PRO A 570 10.21 -34.30 -9.92
C PRO A 570 11.42 -34.86 -9.18
N PHE A 571 12.41 -35.39 -9.92
CA PHE A 571 13.56 -36.11 -9.35
C PHE A 571 14.52 -35.23 -8.51
N ASN A 572 14.39 -33.91 -8.63
CA ASN A 572 15.16 -32.90 -7.90
C ASN A 572 14.37 -32.31 -6.71
N VAL A 573 13.27 -32.94 -6.29
CA VAL A 573 12.55 -32.53 -5.08
C VAL A 573 13.41 -32.70 -3.83
N VAL A 574 13.30 -31.76 -2.90
CA VAL A 574 14.04 -31.78 -1.64
C VAL A 574 13.40 -32.79 -0.69
N PRO A 575 14.14 -33.80 -0.17
CA PRO A 575 13.55 -34.84 0.65
C PRO A 575 12.87 -34.29 1.91
N GLY A 576 11.60 -34.65 2.08
CA GLY A 576 10.72 -34.20 3.15
C GLY A 576 9.93 -32.93 2.81
N SER A 577 10.19 -32.24 1.70
CA SER A 577 9.46 -31.04 1.26
C SER A 577 8.18 -31.36 0.45
N GLU A 578 7.88 -32.64 0.24
CA GLU A 578 6.77 -33.11 -0.58
C GLU A 578 5.41 -32.87 0.11
N ARG A 579 4.56 -32.04 -0.50
CA ARG A 579 3.20 -31.75 0.01
C ARG A 579 2.11 -31.99 -1.02
N VAL A 580 0.93 -32.36 -0.53
CA VAL A 580 -0.25 -32.66 -1.35
C VAL A 580 -1.48 -32.03 -0.70
N GLN A 581 -2.07 -31.03 -1.35
CA GLN A 581 -3.30 -30.40 -0.90
C GLN A 581 -4.46 -30.88 -1.80
N ILE A 582 -5.54 -31.35 -1.18
CA ILE A 582 -6.77 -31.74 -1.88
C ILE A 582 -7.89 -30.81 -1.43
N THR A 583 -8.43 -30.04 -2.37
CA THR A 583 -9.53 -29.12 -2.12
C THR A 583 -10.78 -29.63 -2.83
N ILE A 584 -11.81 -30.01 -2.06
CA ILE A 584 -13.11 -30.46 -2.59
C ILE A 584 -14.12 -29.34 -2.35
N ILE A 585 -14.80 -28.89 -3.40
CA ILE A 585 -15.76 -27.79 -3.32
C ILE A 585 -17.04 -28.21 -4.04
N GLY A 586 -18.18 -27.98 -3.38
CA GLY A 586 -19.51 -28.35 -3.88
C GLY A 586 -20.12 -27.35 -4.87
N ASP A 587 -19.46 -26.21 -5.06
CA ASP A 587 -19.67 -25.32 -6.20
C ASP A 587 -18.50 -25.44 -7.17
N MET A 588 -18.84 -25.25 -8.43
CA MET A 588 -17.98 -25.51 -9.57
C MET A 588 -17.11 -24.31 -9.97
N LEU A 589 -17.50 -23.10 -9.55
CA LEU A 589 -16.63 -21.94 -9.54
C LEU A 589 -15.95 -21.77 -8.17
N GLY A 590 -16.36 -22.56 -7.18
CA GLY A 590 -15.72 -22.77 -5.87
C GLY A 590 -14.20 -22.66 -5.81
N PRO A 591 -13.41 -23.33 -6.68
CA PRO A 591 -11.94 -23.20 -6.68
C PRO A 591 -11.44 -21.80 -7.05
N SER A 592 -12.25 -21.03 -7.79
CA SER A 592 -12.05 -19.60 -7.98
C SER A 592 -12.59 -18.78 -6.81
N ILE A 593 -13.73 -19.16 -6.22
CA ILE A 593 -14.37 -18.46 -5.08
C ILE A 593 -13.46 -18.41 -3.84
N ASN A 594 -12.88 -19.54 -3.45
CA ASN A 594 -12.01 -19.65 -2.27
C ASN A 594 -10.66 -18.89 -2.40
N GLY A 595 -10.43 -18.20 -3.52
CA GLY A 595 -9.30 -17.29 -3.72
C GLY A 595 -9.68 -15.93 -4.33
N LEU A 596 -10.97 -15.57 -4.44
CA LEU A 596 -11.41 -14.27 -5.01
C LEU A 596 -10.86 -13.08 -4.23
N ASP A 597 -10.64 -13.22 -2.92
CA ASP A 597 -10.04 -12.21 -2.06
C ASP A 597 -8.58 -11.88 -2.45
N SER A 598 -7.85 -12.86 -2.99
CA SER A 598 -6.49 -12.74 -3.55
C SER A 598 -6.48 -12.17 -4.97
N LEU A 599 -7.60 -12.29 -5.71
CA LEU A 599 -7.83 -11.65 -7.01
C LEU A 599 -8.31 -10.20 -6.87
N ILE A 600 -8.91 -9.83 -5.73
CA ILE A 600 -9.21 -8.43 -5.36
C ILE A 600 -7.89 -7.73 -4.97
N LYS A 601 -7.23 -7.14 -5.96
CA LYS A 601 -5.95 -6.43 -5.82
C LYS A 601 -6.13 -4.92 -5.92
N MET A 602 -5.35 -4.19 -5.12
CA MET A 602 -5.26 -2.73 -5.20
C MET A 602 -4.62 -2.33 -6.54
N PRO A 603 -5.23 -1.45 -7.34
CA PRO A 603 -4.61 -0.96 -8.58
C PRO A 603 -3.39 -0.09 -8.31
N TYR A 604 -2.27 -0.37 -9.00
CA TYR A 604 -1.03 0.40 -8.89
C TYR A 604 -0.21 0.33 -10.19
N GLY A 605 0.84 1.14 -10.27
CA GLY A 605 1.75 1.18 -11.41
C GLY A 605 1.31 2.16 -12.49
N CYS A 606 1.91 2.05 -13.68
CA CYS A 606 1.54 2.83 -14.87
C CYS A 606 0.13 2.47 -15.37
N GLY A 607 -0.48 3.25 -16.27
CA GLY A 607 -1.90 3.08 -16.65
C GLY A 607 -2.28 1.65 -17.07
N GLU A 608 -1.41 0.98 -17.83
CA GLU A 608 -1.62 -0.43 -18.19
C GLU A 608 -1.67 -1.34 -16.94
N GLN A 609 -0.72 -1.21 -16.00
CA GLN A 609 -0.63 -1.99 -14.74
C GLN A 609 -1.78 -1.69 -13.77
N ASN A 610 -2.21 -0.44 -13.76
CA ASN A 610 -3.33 0.01 -12.95
C ASN A 610 -4.63 -0.63 -13.47
N MET A 611 -4.89 -0.58 -14.78
CA MET A 611 -6.05 -1.25 -15.39
C MET A 611 -6.05 -2.77 -15.26
N ILE A 612 -4.88 -3.41 -15.33
CA ILE A 612 -4.68 -4.84 -15.07
C ILE A 612 -5.20 -5.27 -13.69
N ASN A 613 -4.96 -4.46 -12.66
CA ASN A 613 -5.37 -4.75 -11.29
C ASN A 613 -6.79 -4.22 -11.00
N PHE A 614 -7.23 -3.17 -11.70
CA PHE A 614 -8.58 -2.60 -11.60
C PHE A 614 -9.65 -3.54 -12.16
N ALA A 615 -9.45 -4.07 -13.38
CA ALA A 615 -10.48 -4.81 -14.09
C ALA A 615 -10.97 -6.09 -13.36
N PRO A 616 -10.10 -6.94 -12.75
CA PRO A 616 -10.53 -8.09 -11.96
C PRO A 616 -11.50 -7.75 -10.82
N ASN A 617 -11.32 -6.59 -10.15
CA ASN A 617 -12.23 -6.17 -9.07
C ASN A 617 -13.69 -6.03 -9.55
N ILE A 618 -13.90 -5.62 -10.81
CA ILE A 618 -15.23 -5.52 -11.43
C ILE A 618 -15.84 -6.90 -11.60
N TYR A 619 -15.12 -7.82 -12.27
CA TYR A 619 -15.66 -9.14 -12.61
C TYR A 619 -15.89 -10.02 -11.38
N VAL A 620 -15.01 -9.94 -10.38
CA VAL A 620 -15.20 -10.59 -9.08
C VAL A 620 -16.47 -10.07 -8.39
N LEU A 621 -16.71 -8.76 -8.41
CA LEU A 621 -17.89 -8.18 -7.76
C LEU A 621 -19.19 -8.44 -8.54
N ASP A 622 -19.17 -8.35 -9.86
CA ASP A 622 -20.29 -8.73 -10.74
C ASP A 622 -20.66 -10.20 -10.58
N TYR A 623 -19.66 -11.07 -10.47
CA TYR A 623 -19.83 -12.49 -10.20
C TYR A 623 -20.54 -12.73 -8.85
N LEU A 624 -19.97 -12.25 -7.75
CA LEU A 624 -20.53 -12.43 -6.40
C LEU A 624 -21.91 -11.81 -6.24
N THR A 625 -22.18 -10.68 -6.92
CA THR A 625 -23.51 -10.05 -6.96
C THR A 625 -24.53 -10.92 -7.68
N LYS A 626 -24.12 -11.69 -8.70
CA LYS A 626 -25.00 -12.59 -9.49
C LYS A 626 -25.23 -13.95 -8.84
N THR A 627 -24.28 -14.49 -8.07
CA THR A 627 -24.51 -15.76 -7.34
C THR A 627 -25.22 -15.56 -6.00
N GLY A 628 -25.06 -14.37 -5.38
CA GLY A 628 -25.64 -14.06 -4.07
C GLY A 628 -24.70 -14.28 -2.90
N ASP A 629 -23.47 -14.77 -3.15
CA ASP A 629 -22.44 -15.06 -2.13
C ASP A 629 -21.65 -13.80 -1.71
N LEU A 630 -22.23 -12.61 -1.89
CA LEU A 630 -21.53 -11.35 -1.68
C LEU A 630 -21.40 -11.01 -0.20
N HIS A 631 -20.30 -11.44 0.41
CA HIS A 631 -19.85 -10.88 1.67
C HIS A 631 -19.54 -9.38 1.52
N SER A 632 -20.39 -8.55 2.11
CA SER A 632 -19.94 -7.67 3.18
C SER A 632 -18.61 -6.93 2.90
N ASN A 633 -17.55 -7.37 3.58
CA ASN A 633 -16.20 -6.82 3.56
C ASN A 633 -15.58 -6.81 2.14
N LEU A 634 -15.79 -7.88 1.37
CA LEU A 634 -15.24 -8.03 0.01
C LEU A 634 -15.86 -6.98 -0.94
N LYS A 635 -17.16 -6.68 -0.79
CA LYS A 635 -17.81 -5.59 -1.52
C LYS A 635 -17.11 -4.25 -1.22
N SER A 636 -16.95 -3.90 0.05
CA SER A 636 -16.33 -2.62 0.44
C SER A 636 -14.89 -2.52 -0.04
N LYS A 637 -14.11 -3.60 0.09
CA LYS A 637 -12.71 -3.69 -0.37
C LYS A 637 -12.60 -3.49 -1.88
N ALA A 638 -13.36 -4.26 -2.67
CA ALA A 638 -13.35 -4.16 -4.13
C ALA A 638 -13.80 -2.78 -4.62
N VAL A 639 -14.85 -2.20 -4.02
CA VAL A 639 -15.33 -0.86 -4.37
C VAL A 639 -14.32 0.23 -3.99
N SER A 640 -13.63 0.14 -2.85
CA SER A 640 -12.53 1.08 -2.51
C SER A 640 -11.41 1.01 -3.53
N TYR A 641 -10.95 -0.20 -3.86
CA TYR A 641 -9.89 -0.43 -4.83
C TYR A 641 -10.26 0.04 -6.24
N MET A 642 -11.52 -0.12 -6.66
CA MET A 642 -12.00 0.47 -7.91
C MET A 642 -12.01 1.99 -7.86
N ARG A 643 -12.49 2.65 -6.80
CA ARG A 643 -12.46 4.13 -6.71
C ARG A 643 -11.02 4.68 -6.77
N GLU A 644 -10.10 4.07 -6.04
CA GLU A 644 -8.68 4.45 -6.06
C GLU A 644 -8.03 4.19 -7.42
N GLY A 645 -8.32 3.04 -8.05
CA GLY A 645 -7.82 2.71 -9.38
C GLY A 645 -8.36 3.62 -10.48
N TYR A 646 -9.64 4.01 -10.40
CA TYR A 646 -10.24 5.00 -11.28
C TYR A 646 -9.53 6.36 -11.16
N GLN A 647 -9.39 6.89 -9.94
CA GLN A 647 -8.68 8.16 -9.70
C GLN A 647 -7.21 8.11 -10.16
N ARG A 648 -6.52 6.97 -9.96
CA ARG A 648 -5.15 6.74 -10.42
C ARG A 648 -5.06 6.67 -11.94
N GLU A 649 -6.02 6.05 -12.63
CA GLU A 649 -6.02 5.96 -14.09
C GLU A 649 -6.20 7.33 -14.75
N LEU A 650 -6.98 8.23 -14.15
CA LEU A 650 -7.14 9.59 -14.67
C LEU A 650 -5.82 10.38 -14.76
N LEU A 651 -4.80 10.03 -13.95
CA LEU A 651 -3.45 10.60 -14.06
C LEU A 651 -2.74 10.19 -15.37
N TYR A 652 -3.20 9.11 -15.99
CA TYR A 652 -2.71 8.57 -17.26
C TYR A 652 -3.62 8.94 -18.45
N GLN A 653 -4.69 9.73 -18.21
CA GLN A 653 -5.42 10.39 -19.28
C GLN A 653 -4.62 11.58 -19.81
N ARG A 654 -4.63 11.73 -21.13
CA ARG A 654 -3.96 12.80 -21.87
C ARG A 654 -4.93 13.95 -22.15
N ASP A 655 -4.37 15.11 -22.51
CA ASP A 655 -5.16 16.32 -22.78
C ASP A 655 -6.18 16.13 -23.92
N ASP A 656 -5.87 15.25 -24.88
CA ASP A 656 -6.76 14.87 -25.99
C ASP A 656 -7.84 13.83 -25.62
N GLY A 657 -7.81 13.28 -24.40
CA GLY A 657 -8.77 12.30 -23.88
C GLY A 657 -8.37 10.84 -24.08
N SER A 658 -7.22 10.57 -24.68
CA SER A 658 -6.66 9.22 -24.77
C SER A 658 -5.97 8.79 -23.48
N PHE A 659 -5.80 7.48 -23.29
CA PHE A 659 -4.97 6.91 -22.23
C PHE A 659 -3.67 6.33 -22.81
N SER A 660 -2.57 6.46 -22.08
CA SER A 660 -1.29 5.80 -22.37
C SER A 660 -0.64 5.33 -21.07
N ALA A 661 0.42 4.53 -21.12
CA ALA A 661 1.07 4.04 -19.91
C ALA A 661 1.53 5.17 -18.96
N PHE A 662 2.03 6.29 -19.51
CA PHE A 662 2.57 7.42 -18.73
C PHE A 662 1.85 8.76 -19.00
N GLY A 663 0.60 8.71 -19.49
CA GLY A 663 -0.21 9.90 -19.76
C GLY A 663 0.47 10.91 -20.68
N ASN A 664 0.47 12.19 -20.30
CA ASN A 664 1.07 13.27 -21.10
C ASN A 664 2.60 13.15 -21.29
N SER A 665 3.30 12.26 -20.58
CA SER A 665 4.73 11.99 -20.81
C SER A 665 5.00 11.22 -22.11
N ASP A 666 4.04 10.45 -22.61
CA ASP A 666 4.17 9.74 -23.90
C ASP A 666 4.00 10.68 -25.09
N HIS A 667 4.47 10.29 -26.27
CA HIS A 667 4.24 11.07 -27.50
C HIS A 667 2.83 10.92 -28.09
N SER A 668 2.10 9.84 -27.75
CA SER A 668 0.74 9.58 -28.23
C SER A 668 -0.01 8.63 -27.30
N GLY A 669 -1.34 8.72 -27.29
CA GLY A 669 -2.23 7.79 -26.60
C GLY A 669 -2.34 6.44 -27.29
N SER A 670 -2.62 5.37 -26.55
CA SER A 670 -2.91 4.06 -27.14
C SER A 670 -4.41 3.89 -27.40
N THR A 671 -4.80 3.49 -28.61
CA THR A 671 -6.19 3.13 -28.92
C THR A 671 -6.62 1.84 -28.24
N TRP A 672 -5.71 0.86 -28.11
CA TRP A 672 -5.98 -0.37 -27.37
C TRP A 672 -6.24 -0.09 -25.88
N LEU A 673 -5.34 0.66 -25.20
CA LEU A 673 -5.51 0.98 -23.78
C LEU A 673 -6.74 1.87 -23.57
N SER A 674 -6.93 2.90 -24.39
CA SER A 674 -8.12 3.76 -24.33
C SER A 674 -9.43 2.95 -24.46
N ALA A 675 -9.46 1.93 -25.34
CA ALA A 675 -10.62 1.06 -25.48
C ALA A 675 -10.78 0.10 -24.29
N PHE A 676 -9.68 -0.38 -23.70
CA PHE A 676 -9.71 -1.21 -22.49
C PHE A 676 -10.19 -0.41 -21.26
N VAL A 677 -9.75 0.84 -21.10
CA VAL A 677 -10.24 1.79 -20.09
C VAL A 677 -11.72 2.07 -20.31
N LEU A 678 -12.13 2.49 -21.51
CA LEU A 678 -13.54 2.75 -21.86
C LEU A 678 -14.44 1.55 -21.52
N ARG A 679 -14.03 0.35 -21.91
CA ARG A 679 -14.75 -0.91 -21.64
C ARG A 679 -14.87 -1.18 -20.14
N SER A 680 -13.75 -1.16 -19.43
CA SER A 680 -13.70 -1.47 -17.99
C SER A 680 -14.46 -0.44 -17.16
N PHE A 681 -14.32 0.85 -17.48
CA PHE A 681 -15.06 1.90 -16.80
C PHE A 681 -16.57 1.78 -17.04
N THR A 682 -17.01 1.52 -18.28
CA THR A 682 -18.43 1.25 -18.57
C THR A 682 -18.97 0.10 -17.71
N GLN A 683 -18.22 -0.99 -17.56
CA GLN A 683 -18.62 -2.13 -16.74
C GLN A 683 -18.53 -1.88 -15.23
N ALA A 684 -17.77 -0.88 -14.78
CA ALA A 684 -17.65 -0.51 -13.37
C ALA A 684 -18.75 0.47 -12.88
N GLN A 685 -19.48 1.13 -13.79
CA GLN A 685 -20.58 2.05 -13.47
C GLN A 685 -21.66 1.50 -12.50
N PRO A 686 -22.00 0.19 -12.48
CA PRO A 686 -22.93 -0.37 -11.49
C PRO A 686 -22.40 -0.40 -10.05
N PHE A 687 -21.11 -0.17 -9.84
CA PHE A 687 -20.42 -0.32 -8.54
C PHE A 687 -19.74 0.96 -8.05
N ILE A 688 -19.29 1.83 -8.97
CA ILE A 688 -18.63 3.11 -8.67
C ILE A 688 -19.10 4.21 -9.64
N ASP A 689 -19.14 5.44 -9.14
CA ASP A 689 -19.46 6.63 -9.93
C ASP A 689 -18.29 6.99 -10.85
N ILE A 690 -18.60 7.13 -12.14
CA ILE A 690 -17.63 7.40 -13.21
C ILE A 690 -18.17 8.53 -14.07
N ASP A 691 -17.33 9.54 -14.31
CA ASP A 691 -17.72 10.75 -15.03
C ASP A 691 -18.04 10.43 -16.51
N PRO A 692 -19.29 10.65 -16.98
CA PRO A 692 -19.65 10.44 -18.38
C PRO A 692 -18.84 11.28 -19.37
N PHE A 693 -18.34 12.45 -18.97
CA PHE A 693 -17.53 13.31 -19.82
C PHE A 693 -16.18 12.67 -20.17
N ILE A 694 -15.55 11.98 -19.21
CA ILE A 694 -14.32 11.21 -19.43
C ILE A 694 -14.56 10.12 -20.49
N LEU A 695 -15.65 9.36 -20.36
CA LEU A 695 -16.01 8.30 -21.30
C LEU A 695 -16.32 8.85 -22.70
N GLU A 696 -17.09 9.94 -22.80
CA GLU A 696 -17.39 10.57 -24.10
C GLU A 696 -16.13 11.12 -24.78
N LYS A 697 -15.24 11.77 -24.02
CA LYS A 697 -13.97 12.31 -24.52
C LYS A 697 -13.08 11.20 -25.07
N THR A 698 -12.92 10.11 -24.33
CA THR A 698 -12.14 8.93 -24.77
C THR A 698 -12.78 8.21 -25.95
N ALA A 699 -14.10 7.99 -25.95
CA ALA A 699 -14.81 7.38 -27.08
C ALA A 699 -14.75 8.25 -28.35
N ALA A 700 -14.82 9.58 -28.21
CA ALA A 700 -14.64 10.51 -29.33
C ALA A 700 -13.22 10.47 -29.92
N TRP A 701 -12.20 10.35 -29.08
CA TRP A 701 -10.81 10.19 -29.52
C TRP A 701 -10.57 8.84 -30.20
N ILE A 702 -11.09 7.73 -29.67
CA ILE A 702 -11.03 6.41 -30.33
C ILE A 702 -11.70 6.49 -31.72
N ALA A 703 -12.90 7.09 -31.79
CA ALA A 703 -13.66 7.22 -33.02
C ALA A 703 -13.00 8.11 -34.09
N SER A 704 -12.13 9.05 -33.72
CA SER A 704 -11.38 9.87 -34.67
C SER A 704 -10.18 9.14 -35.30
N HIS A 705 -9.68 8.08 -34.65
CA HIS A 705 -8.56 7.24 -35.12
C HIS A 705 -8.99 6.05 -36.00
N GLN A 706 -10.21 6.10 -36.55
CA GLN A 706 -10.72 5.12 -37.52
C GLN A 706 -10.49 5.57 -38.97
N LYS A 707 -9.88 4.71 -39.80
CA LYS A 707 -9.70 4.95 -41.24
C LYS A 707 -11.03 4.92 -41.99
N LEU A 708 -11.02 5.47 -43.22
CA LEU A 708 -12.12 5.31 -44.19
C LEU A 708 -12.42 3.84 -44.54
N SER A 709 -11.44 2.94 -44.40
CA SER A 709 -11.61 1.49 -44.58
C SER A 709 -12.37 0.79 -43.44
N GLY A 710 -12.62 1.48 -42.32
CA GLY A 710 -13.24 0.91 -41.10
C GLY A 710 -12.27 0.36 -40.07
N GLU A 711 -11.01 0.17 -40.47
CA GLU A 711 -9.87 -0.24 -39.62
C GLU A 711 -9.49 0.86 -38.62
N PHE A 712 -9.22 0.48 -37.36
CA PHE A 712 -8.61 1.37 -36.36
C PHE A 712 -7.08 1.29 -36.38
N GLN A 713 -6.42 2.39 -36.04
CA GLN A 713 -4.96 2.46 -35.93
C GLN A 713 -4.51 2.53 -34.47
N GLU A 714 -3.33 1.99 -34.18
CA GLU A 714 -2.65 2.18 -32.90
C GLU A 714 -1.50 3.19 -33.09
N PRO A 715 -1.68 4.48 -32.72
CA PRO A 715 -0.62 5.49 -32.78
C PRO A 715 0.25 5.50 -31.51
N GLY A 716 -0.24 4.93 -30.41
CA GLY A 716 0.46 4.86 -29.14
C GLY A 716 1.36 3.64 -29.03
N ARG A 717 2.22 3.64 -28.01
CA ARG A 717 2.96 2.46 -27.60
C ARG A 717 2.22 1.79 -26.45
N VAL A 718 1.76 0.57 -26.68
CA VAL A 718 1.43 -0.36 -25.58
C VAL A 718 2.74 -0.99 -25.11
N LEU A 719 3.03 -0.90 -23.81
CA LEU A 719 4.23 -1.49 -23.22
C LEU A 719 4.08 -3.00 -23.09
N HIS A 720 2.87 -3.46 -22.74
CA HIS A 720 2.53 -4.86 -22.58
C HIS A 720 1.82 -5.37 -23.83
N THR A 721 2.57 -5.75 -24.87
CA THR A 721 1.99 -6.32 -26.10
C THR A 721 1.15 -7.58 -25.86
N GLU A 722 1.45 -8.29 -24.79
CA GLU A 722 0.73 -9.44 -24.26
C GLU A 722 -0.68 -9.10 -23.75
N LEU A 723 -0.98 -7.82 -23.45
CA LEU A 723 -2.34 -7.33 -23.20
C LEU A 723 -3.14 -7.09 -24.50
N GLN A 724 -2.51 -7.07 -25.66
CA GLN A 724 -3.27 -6.90 -26.91
C GLN A 724 -3.88 -8.22 -27.41
N GLY A 725 -3.44 -9.35 -26.84
CA GLY A 725 -3.85 -10.69 -27.21
C GLY A 725 -3.27 -11.14 -28.57
N GLY A 726 -2.86 -12.41 -28.66
CA GLY A 726 -2.51 -13.08 -29.91
C GLY A 726 -1.52 -12.34 -30.82
N THR A 727 -1.76 -12.39 -32.14
CA THR A 727 -0.97 -11.61 -33.11
C THR A 727 -1.48 -10.17 -33.17
N ASN A 728 -0.55 -9.21 -33.06
CA ASN A 728 -0.82 -7.76 -33.11
C ASN A 728 -1.20 -7.29 -34.52
N SER A 729 -2.39 -7.68 -34.97
CA SER A 729 -2.97 -7.36 -36.26
C SER A 729 -3.96 -6.22 -36.12
N SER A 730 -4.09 -5.39 -37.15
CA SER A 730 -5.14 -4.37 -37.19
C SER A 730 -6.56 -4.94 -37.20
N THR A 731 -6.71 -6.24 -37.52
CA THR A 731 -7.99 -6.95 -37.49
C THR A 731 -8.40 -7.31 -36.07
N SER A 732 -7.47 -7.81 -35.24
CA SER A 732 -7.72 -8.07 -33.82
C SER A 732 -7.98 -6.76 -33.06
N LEU A 733 -7.16 -5.72 -33.29
CA LEU A 733 -7.39 -4.38 -32.72
C LEU A 733 -8.78 -3.83 -33.09
N THR A 734 -9.18 -3.91 -34.37
CA THR A 734 -10.48 -3.42 -34.83
C THR A 734 -11.65 -4.20 -34.21
N ALA A 735 -11.52 -5.52 -34.04
CA ALA A 735 -12.52 -6.35 -33.36
C ALA A 735 -12.66 -5.98 -31.87
N TYR A 736 -11.55 -5.78 -31.18
CA TYR A 736 -11.54 -5.38 -29.77
C TYR A 736 -12.18 -4.00 -29.56
N ILE A 737 -11.77 -3.00 -30.36
CA ILE A 737 -12.33 -1.64 -30.27
C ILE A 737 -13.82 -1.63 -30.63
N MET A 738 -14.24 -2.39 -31.65
CA MET A 738 -15.67 -2.50 -31.99
C MET A 738 -16.47 -3.11 -30.83
N ALA A 739 -15.95 -4.15 -30.16
CA ALA A 739 -16.60 -4.73 -28.99
C ALA A 739 -16.70 -3.73 -27.82
N ALA A 740 -15.65 -2.96 -27.53
CA ALA A 740 -15.68 -1.92 -26.50
C ALA A 740 -16.70 -0.80 -26.80
N LEU A 741 -16.77 -0.32 -28.05
CA LEU A 741 -17.75 0.68 -28.47
C LEU A 741 -19.20 0.15 -28.42
N LEU A 742 -19.41 -1.13 -28.74
CA LEU A 742 -20.71 -1.80 -28.62
C LEU A 742 -21.14 -2.00 -27.16
N GLU A 743 -20.20 -2.24 -26.24
CA GLU A 743 -20.49 -2.35 -24.81
C GLU A 743 -20.82 -0.98 -24.17
N TYR A 744 -20.24 0.11 -24.68
CA TYR A 744 -20.54 1.50 -24.26
C TYR A 744 -21.93 2.02 -24.69
N GLN A 745 -22.57 1.40 -25.69
CA GLN A 745 -24.00 1.61 -26.05
C GLN A 745 -24.42 3.07 -26.29
N MET A 746 -23.69 3.80 -27.15
CA MET A 746 -23.99 5.21 -27.50
C MET A 746 -24.23 5.40 -29.01
N ASP A 747 -25.48 5.70 -29.39
CA ASP A 747 -25.97 5.89 -30.78
C ASP A 747 -25.07 6.78 -31.66
N LYS A 748 -24.40 7.77 -31.05
CA LYS A 748 -23.45 8.70 -31.68
C LYS A 748 -22.34 7.99 -32.49
N TYR A 749 -21.99 6.76 -32.11
CA TYR A 749 -20.89 6.00 -32.70
C TYR A 749 -21.35 4.90 -33.69
N ASP A 750 -22.64 4.76 -33.96
CA ASP A 750 -23.20 3.74 -34.87
C ASP A 750 -22.54 3.74 -36.26
N ASN A 751 -22.20 4.91 -36.80
CA ASN A 751 -21.55 5.00 -38.11
C ASN A 751 -20.06 4.60 -38.07
N ASN A 752 -19.40 4.63 -36.91
CA ASN A 752 -18.06 4.08 -36.71
C ASN A 752 -18.14 2.56 -36.54
N ILE A 753 -19.08 2.08 -35.73
CA ILE A 753 -19.36 0.65 -35.51
C ILE A 753 -19.71 -0.03 -36.84
N ARG A 754 -20.62 0.54 -37.64
CA ARG A 754 -20.98 0.00 -38.97
C ARG A 754 -19.81 -0.06 -39.95
N ARG A 755 -18.87 0.90 -39.89
CA ARG A 755 -17.64 0.85 -40.71
C ARG A 755 -16.68 -0.25 -40.25
N ALA A 756 -16.51 -0.42 -38.93
CA ALA A 756 -15.71 -1.51 -38.37
C ALA A 756 -16.34 -2.87 -38.70
N LEU A 757 -17.66 -3.00 -38.60
CA LEU A 757 -18.41 -4.21 -38.94
C LEU A 757 -18.17 -4.63 -40.40
N ASN A 758 -18.37 -3.72 -41.35
CA ASN A 758 -18.11 -3.99 -42.77
C ASN A 758 -16.67 -4.44 -43.03
N PHE A 759 -15.69 -3.87 -42.31
CA PHE A 759 -14.28 -4.27 -42.41
C PHE A 759 -14.03 -5.69 -41.87
N LEU A 760 -14.64 -6.04 -40.75
CA LEU A 760 -14.50 -7.37 -40.14
C LEU A 760 -15.22 -8.46 -40.94
N GLU A 761 -16.40 -8.17 -41.49
CA GLU A 761 -17.11 -9.07 -42.43
C GLU A 761 -16.29 -9.29 -43.71
N PHE A 762 -15.69 -8.23 -44.26
CA PHE A 762 -14.76 -8.34 -45.39
C PHE A 762 -13.54 -9.21 -45.04
N LYS A 763 -12.90 -9.00 -43.88
CA LYS A 763 -11.76 -9.80 -43.43
C LYS A 763 -12.11 -11.26 -43.17
N LEU A 764 -13.31 -11.54 -42.64
CA LEU A 764 -13.84 -12.89 -42.51
C LEU A 764 -14.03 -13.57 -43.89
N SER A 765 -14.41 -12.79 -44.92
CA SER A 765 -14.58 -13.26 -46.30
C SER A 765 -13.25 -13.55 -47.02
N GLU A 766 -12.19 -12.80 -46.71
CA GLU A 766 -10.82 -13.08 -47.18
C GLU A 766 -10.22 -14.33 -46.51
N GLY A 767 -10.65 -14.63 -45.28
CA GLY A 767 -10.18 -15.77 -44.49
C GLY A 767 -9.11 -15.40 -43.47
N ILE A 768 -9.44 -15.52 -42.19
CA ILE A 768 -8.52 -15.26 -41.07
C ILE A 768 -7.73 -16.55 -40.77
N SER A 769 -6.41 -16.50 -40.75
CA SER A 769 -5.55 -17.67 -40.48
C SER A 769 -5.39 -17.96 -38.98
N ASP A 770 -5.18 -16.93 -38.17
CA ASP A 770 -4.95 -17.05 -36.72
C ASP A 770 -6.24 -17.37 -35.95
N ASN A 771 -6.15 -18.31 -35.00
CA ASN A 771 -7.29 -18.80 -34.22
C ASN A 771 -7.74 -17.80 -33.15
N HIS A 772 -6.81 -17.06 -32.53
CA HIS A 772 -7.13 -16.02 -31.56
C HIS A 772 -7.87 -14.85 -32.23
N THR A 773 -7.31 -14.32 -33.32
CA THR A 773 -7.94 -13.28 -34.14
C THR A 773 -9.33 -13.70 -34.62
N LEU A 774 -9.51 -14.96 -35.05
CA LEU A 774 -10.83 -15.48 -35.44
C LEU A 774 -11.80 -15.53 -34.25
N ALA A 775 -11.36 -15.96 -33.06
CA ALA A 775 -12.21 -15.98 -31.86
C ALA A 775 -12.66 -14.57 -31.45
N LEU A 776 -11.74 -13.60 -31.49
CA LEU A 776 -12.01 -12.19 -31.18
C LEU A 776 -13.00 -11.56 -32.18
N VAL A 777 -12.80 -11.79 -33.48
CA VAL A 777 -13.72 -11.36 -34.55
C VAL A 777 -15.09 -12.02 -34.39
N THR A 778 -15.13 -13.32 -34.10
CA THR A 778 -16.38 -14.07 -33.87
C THR A 778 -17.17 -13.47 -32.70
N TYR A 779 -16.50 -13.11 -31.61
CA TYR A 779 -17.15 -12.45 -30.47
C TYR A 779 -17.70 -11.07 -30.85
N ALA A 780 -16.89 -10.23 -31.49
CA ALA A 780 -17.30 -8.89 -31.88
C ALA A 780 -18.50 -8.89 -32.87
N LEU A 781 -18.49 -9.79 -33.86
CA LEU A 781 -19.63 -10.02 -34.77
C LEU A 781 -20.88 -10.53 -34.02
N SER A 782 -20.70 -11.37 -32.99
CA SER A 782 -21.79 -11.91 -32.17
C SER A 782 -22.45 -10.84 -31.29
N ILE A 783 -21.68 -9.89 -30.74
CA ILE A 783 -22.23 -8.71 -30.04
C ILE A 783 -22.99 -7.82 -31.03
N ALA A 784 -22.38 -7.55 -32.20
CA ALA A 784 -22.95 -6.71 -33.26
C ALA A 784 -24.22 -7.29 -33.91
N ARG A 785 -24.56 -8.56 -33.63
CA ARG A 785 -25.68 -9.32 -34.23
C ARG A 785 -25.59 -9.38 -35.77
N SER A 786 -24.37 -9.48 -36.30
CA SER A 786 -24.12 -9.66 -37.73
C SER A 786 -24.75 -10.96 -38.26
N THR A 787 -25.19 -10.94 -39.52
CA THR A 787 -25.62 -12.17 -40.24
C THR A 787 -24.49 -13.18 -40.39
N ASP A 788 -23.24 -12.71 -40.46
CA ASP A 788 -22.05 -13.55 -40.60
C ASP A 788 -21.52 -14.09 -39.26
N ALA A 789 -22.04 -13.61 -38.11
CA ALA A 789 -21.62 -14.07 -36.79
C ALA A 789 -21.77 -15.59 -36.60
N LYS A 790 -22.86 -16.17 -37.13
CA LYS A 790 -23.08 -17.62 -37.08
C LYS A 790 -22.02 -18.37 -37.89
N LYS A 791 -21.75 -17.91 -39.12
CA LYS A 791 -20.73 -18.48 -40.01
C LYS A 791 -19.34 -18.41 -39.37
N ALA A 792 -19.00 -17.28 -38.74
CA ALA A 792 -17.75 -17.12 -38.00
C ALA A 792 -17.61 -18.15 -36.87
N LEU A 793 -18.67 -18.35 -36.06
CA LEU A 793 -18.67 -19.32 -34.96
C LEU A 793 -18.62 -20.77 -35.45
N ASP A 794 -19.32 -21.10 -36.54
CA ASP A 794 -19.24 -22.42 -37.17
C ASP A 794 -17.80 -22.69 -37.68
N THR A 795 -17.17 -21.72 -38.38
CA THR A 795 -15.76 -21.82 -38.82
C THR A 795 -14.78 -21.93 -37.63
N LEU A 796 -15.02 -21.23 -36.53
CA LEU A 796 -14.20 -21.33 -35.32
C LEU A 796 -14.32 -22.72 -34.66
N ASN A 797 -15.54 -23.27 -34.60
CA ASN A 797 -15.78 -24.63 -34.09
C ASN A 797 -15.15 -25.72 -34.99
N GLU A 798 -15.15 -25.55 -36.31
CA GLU A 798 -14.47 -26.46 -37.25
C GLU A 798 -12.95 -26.52 -37.04
N ARG A 799 -12.33 -25.45 -36.51
CA ARG A 799 -10.90 -25.40 -36.15
C ARG A 799 -10.59 -25.84 -34.73
N SER A 800 -11.60 -26.22 -33.95
CA SER A 800 -11.37 -26.61 -32.57
C SER A 800 -10.75 -28.00 -32.46
N GLU A 801 -9.79 -28.15 -31.55
CA GLU A 801 -9.30 -29.46 -31.13
C GLU A 801 -10.29 -30.06 -30.13
N GLN A 802 -10.62 -31.34 -30.30
CA GLN A 802 -11.51 -32.08 -29.41
C GLN A 802 -10.77 -33.27 -28.80
N GLN A 803 -10.73 -33.31 -27.47
CA GLN A 803 -10.06 -34.36 -26.72
C GLN A 803 -10.98 -34.88 -25.62
N GLY A 804 -11.66 -36.00 -25.87
CA GLY A 804 -12.73 -36.49 -24.98
C GLY A 804 -13.89 -35.50 -24.95
N ASP A 805 -14.28 -35.07 -23.76
CA ASP A 805 -15.38 -34.11 -23.53
C ASP A 805 -14.97 -32.63 -23.74
N HIS A 806 -13.70 -32.35 -24.07
CA HIS A 806 -13.15 -30.98 -24.18
C HIS A 806 -13.17 -30.42 -25.60
N ARG A 807 -13.23 -29.09 -25.70
CA ARG A 807 -12.99 -28.32 -26.93
C ARG A 807 -12.03 -27.17 -26.63
N PHE A 808 -10.97 -27.00 -27.42
CA PHE A 808 -10.02 -25.89 -27.25
C PHE A 808 -9.35 -25.51 -28.57
N TRP A 809 -8.50 -24.49 -28.55
CA TRP A 809 -7.76 -23.99 -29.72
C TRP A 809 -6.29 -23.85 -29.36
N ILE A 810 -5.41 -24.25 -30.29
CA ILE A 810 -3.97 -24.02 -30.19
C ILE A 810 -3.55 -23.07 -31.33
N SER A 811 -2.76 -22.04 -31.03
CA SER A 811 -2.07 -21.20 -32.04
C SER A 811 -0.73 -21.82 -32.51
N PRO A 812 -0.32 -21.72 -33.78
CA PRO A 812 0.95 -22.27 -34.25
C PRO A 812 2.15 -21.43 -33.76
N ALA A 813 3.01 -21.98 -32.88
CA ALA A 813 4.30 -21.39 -32.50
C ALA A 813 5.33 -22.47 -32.09
N SER A 814 6.61 -22.09 -31.93
CA SER A 814 7.71 -23.00 -31.59
C SER A 814 7.60 -23.60 -30.18
N GLU A 815 7.97 -24.87 -30.05
CA GLU A 815 7.92 -25.74 -28.86
C GLU A 815 8.96 -25.35 -27.78
N LEU A 816 8.96 -24.09 -27.33
CA LEU A 816 10.04 -23.51 -26.50
C LEU A 816 9.94 -23.80 -24.98
N SER A 817 8.94 -24.55 -24.51
CA SER A 817 8.86 -24.99 -23.11
C SER A 817 7.84 -26.13 -22.93
N ASP A 818 8.23 -27.22 -22.27
CA ASP A 818 7.35 -28.30 -21.79
C ASP A 818 6.60 -27.90 -20.50
N SER A 819 6.08 -26.67 -20.47
CA SER A 819 5.25 -26.22 -19.35
C SER A 819 3.91 -26.96 -19.35
N TRP A 820 3.47 -27.37 -18.16
CA TRP A 820 2.16 -28.03 -17.98
C TRP A 820 0.96 -27.09 -18.25
N GLN A 821 1.19 -25.77 -18.33
CA GLN A 821 0.16 -24.77 -18.58
C GLN A 821 0.08 -24.41 -20.09
N PRO A 822 -1.11 -24.46 -20.72
CA PRO A 822 -1.31 -23.98 -22.08
C PRO A 822 -1.08 -22.46 -22.17
N ARG A 823 -0.93 -21.90 -23.37
CA ARG A 823 -0.55 -20.49 -23.46
C ARG A 823 -1.70 -19.56 -23.14
N SER A 824 -1.32 -18.40 -22.63
CA SER A 824 -2.19 -17.26 -22.39
C SER A 824 -3.15 -16.99 -23.56
N VAL A 825 -2.61 -16.88 -24.77
CA VAL A 825 -3.35 -16.73 -26.03
C VAL A 825 -4.35 -17.86 -26.32
N ASP A 826 -4.02 -19.11 -25.95
CA ASP A 826 -4.90 -20.27 -26.17
C ASP A 826 -6.09 -20.24 -25.20
N ILE A 827 -5.83 -19.88 -23.92
CA ILE A 827 -6.86 -19.69 -22.89
C ILE A 827 -7.77 -18.52 -23.26
N GLU A 828 -7.20 -17.42 -23.76
CA GLU A 828 -7.94 -16.23 -24.20
C GLU A 828 -8.85 -16.53 -25.41
N ALA A 829 -8.34 -17.27 -26.41
CA ALA A 829 -9.11 -17.68 -27.60
C ALA A 829 -10.27 -18.63 -27.26
N ALA A 830 -10.01 -19.66 -26.43
CA ALA A 830 -11.05 -20.53 -25.89
C ALA A 830 -12.06 -19.74 -25.04
N GLY A 831 -11.58 -18.72 -24.33
CA GLY A 831 -12.39 -17.67 -23.75
C GLY A 831 -13.36 -17.09 -24.78
N TYR A 832 -12.90 -16.23 -25.69
CA TYR A 832 -13.80 -15.53 -26.64
C TYR A 832 -14.74 -16.45 -27.44
N ALA A 833 -14.33 -17.70 -27.71
CA ALA A 833 -15.22 -18.71 -28.28
C ALA A 833 -16.42 -19.01 -27.37
N LEU A 834 -16.23 -19.16 -26.06
CA LEU A 834 -17.29 -19.35 -25.07
C LEU A 834 -18.24 -18.14 -24.97
N LEU A 835 -17.74 -16.90 -24.92
CA LEU A 835 -18.62 -15.72 -24.96
C LEU A 835 -19.44 -15.68 -26.25
N SER A 836 -18.85 -16.08 -27.38
CA SER A 836 -19.54 -16.17 -28.68
C SER A 836 -20.69 -17.19 -28.64
N HIS A 837 -20.45 -18.39 -28.10
CA HIS A 837 -21.49 -19.39 -27.87
C HIS A 837 -22.61 -18.87 -26.96
N ALA A 838 -22.27 -18.18 -25.87
CA ALA A 838 -23.25 -17.59 -24.97
C ALA A 838 -24.09 -16.48 -25.64
N LYS A 839 -23.46 -15.55 -26.37
CA LYS A 839 -24.15 -14.48 -27.11
C LYS A 839 -25.05 -15.02 -28.24
N GLN A 840 -24.68 -16.14 -28.86
CA GLN A 840 -25.49 -16.83 -29.87
C GLN A 840 -26.47 -17.88 -29.30
N GLN A 841 -26.62 -17.97 -27.97
CA GLN A 841 -27.52 -18.92 -27.28
C GLN A 841 -27.22 -20.41 -27.52
N ARG A 842 -25.99 -20.76 -27.92
CA ARG A 842 -25.51 -22.14 -28.19
C ARG A 842 -24.84 -22.77 -26.96
N LEU A 843 -25.45 -22.59 -25.78
CA LEU A 843 -24.84 -22.94 -24.48
C LEU A 843 -24.34 -24.39 -24.40
N LEU A 844 -25.08 -25.36 -24.96
CA LEU A 844 -24.70 -26.78 -24.95
C LEU A 844 -23.39 -27.07 -25.69
N GLU A 845 -23.05 -26.27 -26.71
CA GLU A 845 -21.78 -26.38 -27.44
C GLU A 845 -20.63 -25.63 -26.75
N GLY A 846 -20.95 -24.69 -25.86
CA GLY A 846 -20.00 -23.98 -25.00
C GLY A 846 -19.47 -24.81 -23.83
N ILE A 847 -20.26 -25.76 -23.31
CA ILE A 847 -19.87 -26.59 -22.16
C ILE A 847 -18.49 -27.26 -22.37
N PRO A 848 -18.19 -27.98 -23.47
CA PRO A 848 -16.86 -28.53 -23.76
C PRO A 848 -15.69 -27.54 -23.72
N ILE A 849 -15.93 -26.26 -24.03
CA ILE A 849 -14.89 -25.23 -24.05
C ILE A 849 -14.48 -24.87 -22.63
N MET A 850 -15.49 -24.66 -21.79
CA MET A 850 -15.26 -24.26 -20.43
C MET A 850 -14.89 -25.46 -19.53
N LYS A 851 -15.17 -26.70 -19.96
CA LYS A 851 -14.53 -27.96 -19.46
C LYS A 851 -13.02 -27.83 -19.43
N TRP A 852 -12.47 -27.36 -20.53
CA TRP A 852 -11.04 -27.16 -20.68
C TRP A 852 -10.55 -25.94 -19.90
N LEU A 853 -11.21 -24.78 -19.97
CA LEU A 853 -10.80 -23.57 -19.25
C LEU A 853 -10.66 -23.81 -17.74
N SER A 854 -11.65 -24.47 -17.10
CA SER A 854 -11.62 -24.68 -15.65
C SER A 854 -10.44 -25.54 -15.15
N GLN A 855 -9.76 -26.29 -16.03
CA GLN A 855 -8.56 -27.08 -15.69
C GLN A 855 -7.26 -26.29 -15.79
N GLN A 856 -7.27 -25.12 -16.45
CA GLN A 856 -6.07 -24.30 -16.63
C GLN A 856 -5.86 -23.30 -15.47
N ARG A 857 -6.67 -23.42 -14.41
CA ARG A 857 -6.61 -22.58 -13.22
C ARG A 857 -5.48 -23.02 -12.28
N ASN A 858 -4.87 -22.07 -11.59
CA ASN A 858 -3.93 -22.32 -10.50
C ASN A 858 -4.67 -22.57 -9.16
N HIS A 859 -3.91 -22.90 -8.11
CA HIS A 859 -4.43 -23.15 -6.76
C HIS A 859 -5.08 -21.91 -6.09
N LEU A 860 -4.86 -20.70 -6.62
CA LEU A 860 -5.51 -19.45 -6.19
C LEU A 860 -6.76 -19.11 -7.01
N GLY A 861 -7.15 -19.98 -7.94
CA GLY A 861 -8.39 -19.82 -8.71
C GLY A 861 -8.32 -18.96 -9.96
N GLY A 862 -7.15 -18.37 -10.25
CA GLY A 862 -6.88 -17.54 -11.43
C GLY A 862 -6.05 -18.25 -12.51
N TYR A 863 -5.70 -17.53 -13.56
CA TYR A 863 -4.87 -18.03 -14.67
C TYR A 863 -3.49 -17.35 -14.70
N SER A 864 -2.59 -17.81 -15.58
CA SER A 864 -1.18 -17.40 -15.63
C SER A 864 -0.90 -16.00 -16.19
N SER A 865 -1.85 -15.34 -16.86
CA SER A 865 -1.71 -13.95 -17.32
C SER A 865 -2.90 -13.09 -16.93
N THR A 866 -2.67 -11.78 -16.79
CA THR A 866 -3.64 -10.84 -16.20
C THR A 866 -4.83 -10.50 -17.10
N GLN A 867 -4.73 -10.75 -18.41
CA GLN A 867 -5.90 -10.70 -19.32
C GLN A 867 -6.93 -11.80 -19.05
N LEU A 868 -6.51 -12.92 -18.47
CA LEU A 868 -7.35 -14.10 -18.32
C LEU A 868 -8.25 -14.02 -17.08
N ASN A 869 -7.92 -13.14 -16.13
CA ASN A 869 -8.76 -12.84 -14.96
C ASN A 869 -9.92 -11.87 -15.30
N ILE A 870 -10.01 -11.41 -16.56
CA ILE A 870 -10.96 -10.40 -17.04
C ILE A 870 -12.21 -11.04 -17.69
N MET A 871 -12.30 -12.38 -17.73
CA MET A 871 -13.36 -13.05 -18.49
C MET A 871 -13.81 -14.38 -17.85
N TYR A 872 -15.14 -14.55 -17.76
CA TYR A 872 -15.94 -15.79 -17.60
C TYR A 872 -16.59 -16.17 -16.26
N ASN A 873 -17.80 -16.71 -16.43
CA ASN A 873 -18.72 -17.33 -15.50
C ASN A 873 -19.43 -18.51 -16.26
N VAL A 874 -19.99 -19.50 -15.54
CA VAL A 874 -20.86 -20.65 -15.98
C VAL A 874 -20.22 -22.01 -16.39
N ASP A 875 -20.24 -22.94 -15.42
CA ASP A 875 -20.86 -24.31 -15.32
C ASP A 875 -20.60 -25.53 -16.28
N ASN A 876 -20.15 -26.71 -15.74
CA ASN A 876 -19.11 -27.62 -16.35
C ASN A 876 -18.98 -29.12 -15.94
N SER A 877 -18.02 -29.90 -16.52
CA SER A 877 -17.38 -31.13 -15.93
C SER A 877 -16.16 -31.83 -16.64
N HIS A 878 -15.05 -32.17 -15.95
CA HIS A 878 -13.97 -33.18 -16.30
C HIS A 878 -13.15 -33.07 -17.63
N SER A 879 -11.88 -33.51 -17.81
CA SER A 879 -10.70 -33.89 -16.97
C SER A 879 -9.38 -34.13 -17.79
N SER A 880 -8.21 -33.68 -17.30
CA SER A 880 -6.86 -34.31 -17.28
C SER A 880 -6.17 -34.96 -18.52
N ARG A 881 -4.91 -34.54 -18.84
CA ARG A 881 -3.72 -35.47 -18.89
C ARG A 881 -2.31 -34.87 -19.07
N SER A 882 -1.35 -35.49 -18.36
CA SER A 882 0.13 -35.29 -18.35
C SER A 882 0.89 -35.48 -19.68
N ARG A 883 2.01 -34.72 -19.86
CA ARG A 883 3.11 -34.97 -20.81
C ARG A 883 4.51 -34.69 -20.19
N ARG A 884 5.56 -35.00 -20.95
CA ARG A 884 6.94 -35.33 -20.48
C ARG A 884 7.89 -34.12 -20.50
N SER A 885 9.02 -34.26 -19.81
CA SER A 885 10.12 -33.28 -19.74
C SER A 885 11.13 -33.44 -20.89
N ALA A 886 11.40 -32.34 -21.59
CA ALA A 886 12.64 -32.00 -22.29
C ALA A 886 13.24 -30.69 -21.72
N GLN A 887 14.46 -30.34 -22.14
CA GLN A 887 15.27 -29.28 -21.52
C GLN A 887 14.73 -27.85 -21.76
N ASP A 888 14.60 -27.08 -20.67
CA ASP A 888 14.16 -25.69 -20.69
C ASP A 888 15.11 -24.78 -21.48
N GLN A 889 14.53 -23.93 -22.34
CA GLN A 889 15.24 -22.86 -23.04
C GLN A 889 14.79 -21.51 -22.46
N GLU A 890 15.67 -20.86 -21.69
CA GLU A 890 15.34 -19.66 -20.91
C GLU A 890 15.03 -18.43 -21.79
N ALA A 891 14.05 -17.63 -21.38
CA ALA A 891 13.62 -16.43 -22.12
C ALA A 891 14.46 -15.17 -21.77
N PHE A 892 15.12 -15.19 -20.62
CA PHE A 892 15.99 -14.13 -20.13
C PHE A 892 17.39 -14.68 -19.92
N ASP A 893 18.39 -13.87 -20.23
CA ASP A 893 19.73 -14.05 -19.72
C ASP A 893 19.75 -13.48 -18.30
N LEU A 894 20.29 -14.22 -17.34
CA LEU A 894 20.35 -13.82 -15.93
C LEU A 894 21.71 -14.19 -15.37
N ASP A 895 22.45 -13.16 -14.97
CA ASP A 895 23.72 -13.23 -14.26
C ASP A 895 23.56 -12.56 -12.89
N VAL A 896 24.11 -13.18 -11.85
CA VAL A 896 23.94 -12.75 -10.46
C VAL A 896 25.29 -12.86 -9.78
N THR A 897 25.83 -11.71 -9.36
CA THR A 897 27.13 -11.65 -8.68
C THR A 897 27.01 -10.99 -7.32
N VAL A 898 27.65 -11.58 -6.30
CA VAL A 898 27.69 -11.02 -4.95
C VAL A 898 28.97 -10.22 -4.79
N LYS A 899 28.84 -8.97 -4.35
CA LYS A 899 29.94 -8.11 -3.90
C LYS A 899 29.98 -8.18 -2.37
N ASP A 900 30.85 -9.03 -1.83
CA ASP A 900 31.10 -9.20 -0.40
C ASP A 900 32.55 -8.80 -0.03
N ASP A 901 32.77 -8.28 1.19
CA ASP A 901 34.11 -8.03 1.75
C ASP A 901 34.28 -8.85 3.04
N LYS A 902 35.40 -9.58 3.14
CA LYS A 902 35.77 -10.32 4.36
C LYS A 902 35.96 -9.40 5.57
N LYS A 903 36.19 -8.11 5.38
CA LYS A 903 36.32 -7.10 6.44
C LYS A 903 35.00 -6.49 6.88
N ASP A 904 33.95 -6.62 6.08
CA ASP A 904 32.62 -6.07 6.38
C ASP A 904 31.54 -7.13 6.12
N ILE A 905 31.49 -8.12 7.01
CA ILE A 905 30.53 -9.23 6.98
C ILE A 905 29.07 -8.82 7.27
N ASN A 906 28.83 -7.53 7.53
CA ASN A 906 27.50 -7.01 7.85
C ASN A 906 26.82 -6.33 6.64
N HIS A 907 27.56 -6.11 5.55
CA HIS A 907 27.03 -5.52 4.31
C HIS A 907 27.38 -6.42 3.11
N LEU A 908 26.39 -6.66 2.24
CA LEU A 908 26.64 -7.25 0.93
C LEU A 908 25.86 -6.47 -0.13
N THR A 909 26.38 -6.44 -1.36
CA THR A 909 25.65 -5.88 -2.50
C THR A 909 25.46 -6.95 -3.54
N LEU A 910 24.20 -7.31 -3.80
CA LEU A 910 23.84 -8.24 -4.87
C LEU A 910 23.72 -7.48 -6.19
N ASN A 911 24.59 -7.79 -7.15
CA ASN A 911 24.53 -7.25 -8.50
C ASN A 911 23.77 -8.24 -9.39
N VAL A 912 22.55 -7.86 -9.79
CA VAL A 912 21.68 -8.66 -10.68
C VAL A 912 21.72 -8.04 -12.07
N CYS A 913 22.23 -8.78 -13.06
CA CYS A 913 22.27 -8.35 -14.45
C CYS A 913 21.39 -9.24 -15.32
N THR A 914 20.50 -8.63 -16.12
CA THR A 914 19.54 -9.36 -16.96
C THR A 914 19.31 -8.69 -18.31
N ARG A 915 18.96 -9.49 -19.33
CA ARG A 915 18.49 -9.03 -20.64
C ARG A 915 17.49 -10.02 -21.23
N TYR A 916 16.61 -9.53 -22.09
CA TYR A 916 15.67 -10.38 -22.82
C TYR A 916 16.37 -11.01 -24.03
N LEU A 917 16.27 -12.33 -24.19
CA LEU A 917 16.95 -13.07 -25.26
C LEU A 917 16.20 -13.03 -26.61
N GLY A 918 14.93 -12.63 -26.63
CA GLY A 918 14.18 -12.34 -27.85
C GLY A 918 13.83 -13.57 -28.68
N THR A 919 12.76 -14.28 -28.32
CA THR A 919 12.24 -15.42 -29.10
C THR A 919 11.02 -15.01 -29.94
N GLY A 920 11.13 -15.13 -31.26
CA GLY A 920 10.03 -14.84 -32.19
C GLY A 920 9.98 -13.40 -32.70
N SER A 921 8.77 -12.84 -32.80
CA SER A 921 8.50 -11.55 -33.48
C SER A 921 8.68 -10.29 -32.63
N SER A 922 9.07 -10.41 -31.35
CA SER A 922 9.33 -9.27 -30.46
C SER A 922 10.79 -9.20 -30.01
N SER A 923 11.37 -8.00 -30.06
CA SER A 923 12.72 -7.69 -29.59
C SER A 923 12.77 -7.18 -28.13
N ARG A 924 11.63 -7.16 -27.43
CA ARG A 924 11.47 -6.74 -26.04
C ARG A 924 10.51 -7.67 -25.27
N SER A 925 10.68 -7.76 -23.96
CA SER A 925 9.68 -8.38 -23.06
C SER A 925 8.53 -7.41 -22.77
N GLY A 926 7.47 -7.92 -22.13
CA GLY A 926 6.57 -7.08 -21.33
C GLY A 926 7.26 -6.55 -20.06
N MET A 927 6.49 -6.15 -19.04
CA MET A 927 7.06 -5.76 -17.75
C MET A 927 7.86 -6.92 -17.16
N ALA A 928 9.11 -6.65 -16.79
CA ALA A 928 9.96 -7.62 -16.12
C ALA A 928 9.86 -7.43 -14.60
N LEU A 929 9.62 -8.53 -13.89
CA LEU A 929 9.69 -8.61 -12.44
C LEU A 929 10.97 -9.34 -12.06
N ILE A 930 11.76 -8.74 -11.17
CA ILE A 930 12.92 -9.37 -10.53
C ILE A 930 12.52 -9.68 -9.08
N GLU A 931 12.32 -10.95 -8.77
CA GLU A 931 12.11 -11.43 -7.41
C GLU A 931 13.45 -11.87 -6.83
N VAL A 932 13.86 -11.29 -5.70
CA VAL A 932 15.11 -11.58 -5.01
C VAL A 932 14.79 -12.14 -3.63
N GLY A 933 15.03 -13.43 -3.41
CA GLY A 933 15.13 -13.96 -2.05
C GLY A 933 16.43 -13.46 -1.42
N LEU A 934 16.35 -12.88 -0.22
CA LEU A 934 17.53 -12.50 0.56
C LEU A 934 18.09 -13.71 1.31
N LEU A 935 19.39 -13.70 1.61
CA LEU A 935 20.01 -14.69 2.48
C LEU A 935 19.43 -14.57 3.91
N SER A 936 19.29 -15.69 4.61
CA SER A 936 18.81 -15.70 6.00
C SER A 936 19.64 -14.76 6.87
N GLY A 937 18.93 -13.93 7.65
CA GLY A 937 19.54 -12.92 8.51
C GLY A 937 19.89 -11.59 7.84
N PHE A 938 19.59 -11.41 6.54
CA PHE A 938 19.73 -10.13 5.84
C PHE A 938 18.39 -9.47 5.50
N SER A 939 18.35 -8.15 5.56
CA SER A 939 17.27 -7.31 5.03
C SER A 939 17.80 -6.34 3.97
N LEU A 940 16.88 -5.76 3.19
CA LEU A 940 17.20 -4.72 2.21
C LEU A 940 17.67 -3.45 2.94
N SER A 941 18.79 -2.86 2.50
CA SER A 941 19.32 -1.65 3.12
C SER A 941 18.28 -0.50 3.05
N PRO A 942 18.00 0.22 4.16
CA PRO A 942 17.12 1.38 4.15
C PRO A 942 17.60 2.53 3.23
N SER A 943 18.81 2.45 2.69
CA SER A 943 19.31 3.39 1.67
C SER A 943 18.73 3.15 0.27
N PHE A 944 18.16 1.97 -0.01
CA PHE A 944 17.63 1.56 -1.31
C PHE A 944 16.17 2.04 -1.55
N MET A 945 15.84 3.25 -1.11
CA MET A 945 14.51 3.86 -1.31
C MET A 945 14.44 4.78 -2.55
N CYS A 946 15.50 4.83 -3.37
CA CYS A 946 15.53 5.63 -4.60
C CYS A 946 15.10 4.78 -5.81
N VAL A 947 14.00 5.20 -6.44
CA VAL A 947 13.49 4.65 -7.70
C VAL A 947 14.29 5.26 -8.85
N ASP A 948 15.42 4.65 -9.19
CA ASP A 948 16.27 5.03 -10.33
C ASP A 948 15.87 4.23 -11.59
N ASP A 949 15.81 4.88 -12.75
CA ASP A 949 15.56 4.23 -14.04
C ASP A 949 16.64 3.16 -14.31
N PRO A 950 16.30 1.87 -14.53
CA PRO A 950 15.02 1.36 -15.03
C PRO A 950 14.04 0.75 -14.01
N ILE A 951 14.33 0.81 -12.71
CA ILE A 951 13.42 0.32 -11.66
C ILE A 951 12.30 1.35 -11.47
N LYS A 952 11.04 0.90 -11.46
CA LYS A 952 9.86 1.77 -11.24
C LYS A 952 9.22 1.62 -9.87
N LYS A 953 9.41 0.46 -9.23
CA LYS A 953 8.86 0.15 -7.91
C LYS A 953 9.74 -0.91 -7.24
N VAL A 954 9.87 -0.77 -5.93
CA VAL A 954 10.46 -1.76 -5.03
C VAL A 954 9.37 -2.15 -4.03
N GLU A 955 9.12 -3.44 -3.85
CA GLU A 955 8.34 -3.96 -2.74
C GLU A 955 9.21 -4.91 -1.91
N THR A 956 8.95 -4.99 -0.61
CA THR A 956 9.70 -5.81 0.33
C THR A 956 8.73 -6.64 1.16
N ASP A 957 8.84 -7.96 1.02
CA ASP A 957 8.18 -8.94 1.89
C ASP A 957 9.23 -9.53 2.85
N GLU A 958 8.81 -10.38 3.77
CA GLU A 958 9.72 -11.07 4.69
C GLU A 958 10.75 -11.93 3.96
N GLY A 959 12.01 -11.47 3.94
CA GLY A 959 13.11 -12.14 3.27
C GLY A 959 13.06 -12.08 1.73
N LYS A 960 12.21 -11.24 1.13
CA LYS A 960 12.11 -11.07 -0.32
C LYS A 960 12.04 -9.61 -0.75
N VAL A 961 12.61 -9.30 -1.92
CA VAL A 961 12.54 -7.98 -2.57
C VAL A 961 12.04 -8.16 -3.99
N HIS A 962 11.04 -7.39 -4.39
CA HIS A 962 10.47 -7.40 -5.74
C HIS A 962 10.80 -6.08 -6.44
N LEU A 963 11.46 -6.15 -7.60
CA LEU A 963 11.80 -5.00 -8.43
C LEU A 963 11.01 -5.04 -9.73
N TYR A 964 10.32 -3.95 -10.06
CA TYR A 964 9.47 -3.84 -11.24
C TYR A 964 10.14 -2.96 -12.31
N LEU A 965 10.26 -3.46 -13.55
CA LEU A 965 10.89 -2.77 -14.69
C LEU A 965 9.99 -2.77 -15.93
N ASP A 966 9.87 -1.63 -16.63
CA ASP A 966 8.94 -1.46 -17.77
C ASP A 966 9.04 -2.52 -18.88
N SER A 967 10.26 -2.82 -19.33
CA SER A 967 10.54 -3.86 -20.33
C SER A 967 12.05 -4.05 -20.50
N LEU A 968 12.49 -5.30 -20.58
CA LEU A 968 13.84 -5.66 -20.97
C LEU A 968 13.95 -5.82 -22.49
N ASN A 969 15.14 -5.59 -23.02
CA ASN A 969 15.47 -5.80 -24.43
C ASN A 969 16.80 -6.56 -24.50
N ALA A 970 17.43 -6.62 -25.68
CA ALA A 970 18.73 -7.28 -25.85
C ALA A 970 19.90 -6.59 -25.12
N SER A 971 19.73 -5.36 -24.63
CA SER A 971 20.73 -4.66 -23.81
C SER A 971 20.65 -5.13 -22.35
N GLN A 972 21.81 -5.38 -21.75
CA GLN A 972 21.92 -5.80 -20.36
C GLN A 972 21.60 -4.64 -19.41
N VAL A 973 20.68 -4.88 -18.49
CA VAL A 973 20.33 -4.03 -17.37
C VAL A 973 20.91 -4.65 -16.11
N CYS A 974 21.61 -3.86 -15.29
CA CYS A 974 22.18 -4.32 -14.02
C CYS A 974 21.67 -3.46 -12.86
N VAL A 975 21.31 -4.11 -11.75
CA VAL A 975 20.88 -3.47 -10.51
C VAL A 975 21.79 -3.91 -9.37
N ASP A 976 22.28 -2.95 -8.58
CA ASP A 976 22.98 -3.20 -7.32
C ASP A 976 21.99 -3.09 -6.15
N ILE A 977 21.75 -4.21 -5.46
CA ILE A 977 20.81 -4.34 -4.34
C ILE A 977 21.61 -4.50 -3.05
N PRO A 978 21.80 -3.43 -2.25
CA PRO A 978 22.53 -3.49 -0.99
C PRO A 978 21.65 -4.12 0.11
N ALA A 979 22.18 -5.13 0.79
CA ALA A 979 21.55 -5.79 1.93
C ALA A 979 22.42 -5.65 3.19
N VAL A 980 21.77 -5.55 4.35
CA VAL A 980 22.39 -5.38 5.66
C VAL A 980 22.07 -6.62 6.51
N ARG A 981 23.04 -7.08 7.30
CA ARG A 981 22.86 -8.23 8.19
C ARG A 981 22.23 -7.81 9.52
N ASP A 982 20.99 -8.24 9.73
CA ASP A 982 20.25 -8.07 10.99
C ASP A 982 20.55 -9.19 11.99
N PHE A 983 20.78 -10.42 11.50
CA PHE A 983 20.99 -11.61 12.34
C PHE A 983 22.25 -12.38 11.92
N LYS A 984 22.99 -12.89 12.91
CA LYS A 984 24.22 -13.67 12.71
C LYS A 984 23.88 -15.12 12.31
N VAL A 985 23.89 -15.38 11.00
CA VAL A 985 23.73 -16.71 10.40
C VAL A 985 25.02 -17.15 9.72
N ALA A 986 25.38 -18.43 9.85
CA ALA A 986 26.51 -19.12 9.24
C ALA A 986 26.03 -20.38 8.50
N ASN A 987 26.89 -20.93 7.63
CA ASN A 987 26.52 -22.02 6.71
C ASN A 987 25.25 -21.67 5.90
N THR A 988 25.16 -20.41 5.45
CA THR A 988 23.96 -19.89 4.76
C THR A 988 23.65 -20.71 3.52
N GLN A 989 22.39 -21.09 3.34
CA GLN A 989 21.96 -21.80 2.15
C GLN A 989 21.80 -20.84 0.96
N ASP A 990 21.78 -21.40 -0.24
CA ASP A 990 21.61 -20.63 -1.47
C ASP A 990 20.22 -19.96 -1.52
N ALA A 991 20.21 -18.65 -1.76
CA ALA A 991 19.00 -17.90 -2.08
C ALA A 991 18.81 -17.82 -3.60
N SER A 992 17.62 -17.45 -4.08
CA SER A 992 17.29 -17.41 -5.51
C SER A 992 16.90 -16.01 -5.99
N VAL A 993 17.42 -15.64 -7.16
CA VAL A 993 16.89 -14.56 -7.99
C VAL A 993 16.10 -15.15 -9.15
N THR A 994 14.86 -14.68 -9.34
CA THR A 994 14.03 -14.99 -10.49
C THR A 994 13.78 -13.72 -11.29
N VAL A 995 14.00 -13.78 -12.61
CA VAL A 995 13.50 -12.74 -13.54
C VAL A 995 12.42 -13.36 -14.39
N LEU A 996 11.24 -12.75 -14.43
CA LEU A 996 10.09 -13.24 -15.20
C LEU A 996 9.38 -12.10 -15.94
N ASP A 997 8.77 -12.44 -17.09
CA ASP A 997 7.81 -11.57 -17.76
C ASP A 997 6.50 -11.64 -16.98
N TYR A 998 6.07 -10.53 -16.40
CA TYR A 998 4.89 -10.48 -15.52
C TYR A 998 3.58 -10.85 -16.24
N TYR A 999 3.54 -10.71 -17.58
CA TYR A 999 2.39 -11.08 -18.40
C TYR A 999 2.46 -12.50 -18.93
N GLU A 1000 3.64 -13.11 -18.92
CA GLU A 1000 3.85 -14.47 -19.36
C GLU A 1000 4.89 -15.16 -18.47
N PRO A 1001 4.54 -15.54 -17.22
CA PRO A 1001 5.50 -16.03 -16.22
C PRO A 1001 6.26 -17.32 -16.58
N ARG A 1002 5.88 -17.97 -17.70
CA ARG A 1002 6.65 -19.07 -18.30
C ARG A 1002 7.91 -18.58 -19.00
N ARG A 1003 7.93 -17.33 -19.49
CA ARG A 1003 9.16 -16.62 -19.83
C ARG A 1003 9.83 -16.20 -18.52
N ARG A 1004 10.79 -16.98 -18.07
CA ARG A 1004 11.60 -16.67 -16.88
C ARG A 1004 13.03 -17.19 -17.01
N ALA A 1005 13.88 -16.74 -16.11
CA ALA A 1005 15.17 -17.34 -15.77
C ALA A 1005 15.32 -17.31 -14.25
N VAL A 1006 15.97 -18.34 -13.69
CA VAL A 1006 16.22 -18.46 -12.25
C VAL A 1006 17.71 -18.70 -12.02
N ARG A 1007 18.30 -18.02 -11.04
CA ARG A 1007 19.67 -18.27 -10.60
C ARG A 1007 19.71 -18.35 -9.08
N SER A 1008 20.33 -19.42 -8.57
CA SER A 1008 20.75 -19.48 -7.17
C SER A 1008 22.00 -18.63 -6.97
N TYR A 1009 22.12 -18.01 -5.80
CA TYR A 1009 23.29 -17.24 -5.39
C TYR A 1009 23.57 -17.43 -3.90
N ASN A 1010 24.83 -17.23 -3.52
CA ASN A 1010 25.27 -17.26 -2.12
C ASN A 1010 26.49 -16.34 -1.97
N SER A 1011 26.74 -15.85 -0.76
CA SER A 1011 27.98 -15.13 -0.45
C SER A 1011 29.08 -16.15 -0.18
N LYS A 1012 30.24 -16.00 -0.83
CA LYS A 1012 31.39 -16.88 -0.59
C LYS A 1012 31.95 -16.67 0.80
N VAL A 1013 31.80 -15.48 1.36
CA VAL A 1013 32.10 -15.20 2.76
C VAL A 1013 31.10 -15.93 3.66
N MET A 1014 29.79 -15.72 3.51
CA MET A 1014 28.77 -16.33 4.39
C MET A 1014 28.73 -17.87 4.34
N GLN A 1015 28.99 -18.46 3.18
CA GLN A 1015 29.08 -19.92 3.01
C GLN A 1015 30.37 -20.52 3.61
N SER A 1016 31.47 -19.74 3.70
CA SER A 1016 32.70 -20.17 4.37
C SER A 1016 32.84 -19.71 5.83
N LEU A 1017 31.88 -18.93 6.33
CA LEU A 1017 31.75 -18.63 7.77
C LEU A 1017 31.36 -19.90 8.51
N SER A 1018 32.35 -20.50 9.17
CA SER A 1018 32.14 -21.48 10.22
C SER A 1018 31.56 -20.82 11.48
N SER A 1019 30.91 -21.60 12.35
CA SER A 1019 30.45 -21.11 13.66
C SER A 1019 31.59 -20.55 14.54
N CYS A 1020 32.86 -20.92 14.30
CA CYS A 1020 34.03 -20.32 14.97
C CYS A 1020 34.15 -18.81 14.73
N THR A 1021 33.80 -18.32 13.53
CA THR A 1021 34.15 -16.96 13.07
C THR A 1021 33.31 -15.86 13.73
N PHE A 1022 32.41 -16.24 14.65
CA PHE A 1022 31.67 -15.32 15.51
C PHE A 1022 32.32 -15.13 16.90
N CYS A 1023 33.37 -15.88 17.25
CA CYS A 1023 34.25 -15.54 18.36
C CYS A 1023 35.23 -14.44 17.91
N GLU A 1024 35.51 -13.46 18.77
CA GLU A 1024 36.21 -12.22 18.38
C GLU A 1024 37.75 -12.33 18.21
N GLU A 1025 38.34 -13.53 18.31
CA GLU A 1025 39.79 -13.76 18.14
C GLU A 1025 40.13 -14.95 17.20
N ASP A 1026 41.21 -14.81 16.42
CA ASP A 1026 41.57 -15.61 15.23
C ASP A 1026 42.07 -17.06 15.49
N GLU A 1027 41.93 -17.62 16.70
CA GLU A 1027 42.35 -18.99 17.03
C GLU A 1027 41.16 -19.89 17.37
N CYS A 1028 40.65 -20.68 16.42
CA CYS A 1028 39.61 -21.69 16.72
C CYS A 1028 40.20 -22.98 17.31
N ASP A 1029 40.62 -22.89 18.57
CA ASP A 1029 40.74 -24.00 19.52
C ASP A 1029 40.01 -23.59 20.82
N LEU A 1030 38.67 -23.62 20.76
CA LEU A 1030 37.72 -23.35 21.86
C LEU A 1030 37.81 -21.97 22.52
N CYS A 1031 36.79 -21.14 22.30
CA CYS A 1031 36.75 -19.73 22.73
C CYS A 1031 36.88 -19.60 24.28
N GLU A 1032 38.09 -19.30 24.74
CA GLU A 1032 38.47 -19.24 26.16
C GLU A 1032 38.99 -17.82 26.49
N LYS A 1033 38.47 -17.24 27.59
CA LYS A 1033 38.71 -15.86 28.13
C LYS A 1033 37.83 -14.73 27.58
N ASP A 1034 36.55 -14.74 27.97
CA ASP A 1034 36.04 -13.73 28.91
C ASP A 1034 34.53 -13.88 29.16
N GLY A 1035 34.18 -14.63 30.21
CA GLY A 1035 32.90 -14.57 30.95
C GLY A 1035 31.58 -14.75 30.18
N SER A 1036 31.61 -15.03 28.87
CA SER A 1036 30.45 -15.00 27.98
C SER A 1036 30.35 -16.33 27.22
N SER A 1037 29.35 -17.13 27.58
CA SER A 1037 29.08 -18.42 26.93
C SER A 1037 28.33 -18.22 25.62
N LEU A 1038 28.97 -18.50 24.49
CA LEU A 1038 28.34 -18.47 23.17
C LEU A 1038 27.61 -19.78 22.89
N ILE A 1039 26.37 -19.67 22.38
CA ILE A 1039 25.50 -20.81 22.07
C ILE A 1039 25.07 -20.71 20.60
N PHE A 1040 25.44 -21.70 19.80
CA PHE A 1040 25.00 -21.82 18.41
C PHE A 1040 23.95 -22.92 18.27
N LEU A 1041 23.01 -22.70 17.35
CA LEU A 1041 21.95 -23.65 17.03
C LEU A 1041 22.17 -24.20 15.62
N SER A 1042 22.20 -25.52 15.48
CA SER A 1042 22.34 -26.23 14.20
C SER A 1042 21.10 -27.05 13.84
N CYS A 1043 20.92 -27.25 12.53
CA CYS A 1043 19.76 -27.94 11.94
C CYS A 1043 20.23 -28.91 10.83
N GLU A 1044 21.13 -29.83 11.17
CA GLU A 1044 21.71 -30.80 10.23
C GLU A 1044 20.99 -32.16 10.19
N LEU A 1045 21.15 -32.87 9.06
CA LEU A 1045 20.72 -34.26 8.87
C LEU A 1045 21.68 -34.97 7.90
N PHE A 1046 22.44 -35.96 8.38
CA PHE A 1046 23.28 -36.81 7.53
C PHE A 1046 22.55 -38.08 7.09
N VAL A 1047 22.51 -38.35 5.78
CA VAL A 1047 21.97 -39.58 5.21
C VAL A 1047 23.08 -40.63 5.06
N VAL A 1048 23.06 -41.67 5.90
CA VAL A 1048 23.95 -42.83 5.73
C VAL A 1048 23.23 -43.91 4.90
N HIS A 1049 23.71 -44.15 3.69
CA HIS A 1049 23.27 -45.26 2.85
C HIS A 1049 23.62 -46.63 3.49
N ILE A 1050 22.61 -47.40 3.89
CA ILE A 1050 22.77 -48.83 4.17
C ILE A 1050 22.65 -49.59 2.85
N SER A 1051 23.77 -50.04 2.31
CA SER A 1051 23.84 -50.92 1.14
C SER A 1051 24.02 -52.38 1.55
N LEU A 1052 23.12 -53.22 1.05
CA LEU A 1052 23.00 -54.66 1.27
C LEU A 1052 24.33 -55.44 1.25
N LEU A 1053 24.52 -56.30 2.25
CA LEU A 1053 25.55 -57.35 2.25
C LEU A 1053 24.88 -58.72 2.42
N TYR A 1054 24.48 -59.31 1.29
CA TYR A 1054 23.92 -60.66 1.21
C TYR A 1054 24.54 -61.42 0.05
N CYS A 1055 25.80 -61.86 0.20
CA CYS A 1055 26.29 -63.10 -0.41
C CYS A 1055 27.67 -63.48 0.16
N TRP A 1056 27.78 -64.59 0.87
CA TRP A 1056 28.46 -65.80 0.36
C TRP A 1056 28.25 -66.97 1.33
N LEU A 1057 27.93 -68.15 0.78
CA LEU A 1057 28.19 -69.41 1.46
C LEU A 1057 29.71 -69.59 1.55
N ILE A 1058 30.20 -70.17 2.65
CA ILE A 1058 31.02 -71.39 2.71
C ILE A 1058 31.52 -71.58 4.15
N LEU A 1059 31.31 -72.81 4.68
CA LEU A 1059 31.66 -73.35 6.00
C LEU A 1059 30.83 -72.84 7.20
#